data_AF-A0A8T7CG86-F1
#
_entry.id   AF-A0A8T7CG86-F1
#
_cell.length_a   1.000
_cell.length_b   1.000
_cell.length_c   1.000
_cell.angle_alpha   90.00
_cell.angle_beta   90.00
_cell.angle_gamma   90.00
#
_symmetry.space_group_name_H-M   'P 1'
#
loop_
_entity.id
_entity.type
_entity.pdbx_description
1 polymer ?
#
loop_
_entity_poly.entity_id
_entity_poly.type
_entity_poly.pdbx_seq_one_letter_code
_entity_poly.pdbx_strand_id
1 'polypeptide(L)'
;MATPTLSVRIQTDDQNGGTFADVFTITVTTSGTGNQPPAVTLAIDDISVLSGDSPPPVDLFPVFEDAEDPDAALTLSVSGNTNPPITEVIDFFSGQMTILPSGIAGTTLITIRATDTGGLFADTSFNLTVTAANQPPTGLSLDNTFVNEGQPPGTLVGTFSTTDPDAGDTHIYSLVAGTGDTDNASFQIVGSQLQTATILDFETSPVLSIRVQTDDQNGGTLEESFSILVGNVPDRVTWISTTDGNWDDPANWSPQVVPTFGNEAIIDLPGDNPVVTIPVGFTVSVDRIESTETVIVDEDATLGLANSTGASIPASLVTDLQLQPGSSLQTSNIVLNATVTGSLDGVNLIATGAGELNIIQPTTLLMTEDVLWLASGAGALIDFIDLQSLELGTPGVDAGPEIDAQATSGGAIILPELQTLTVNDGTSAGQRVSAARFVAANSASVIDLSSLTTFVDADTDGQSIGLSLLDAQDGGDIVVSSLTDPSGVEIALDGGASFIDLDQMTSITDGILVLDADSFAFPNLASLQGTTVELGLTASATADFSSVVSIDNASFELGNGSTTAFPLVTSYLLDDIAIDFNNVALWEAEGIGTQLSFPNLTSIQVGQPAADDGPDLTIRAGGGGLVQLDALTTLTVQDGDSISARASAIDVIADGTGSLVTMPLLSSFDDTDNSGGVLGASLLEAINGGQIQMPVLTAVDQVSITLDSSSFMDIAQLQQVINAELEIIGGTRSFPALTDLSGSTLRADGTASLDVSAVSSLDNAGLEALNGAVINIPGIFDYLLDDRELGLTSQNEALWLADGAGSRIELFDLNSIELGAPATDNGPRMQIEASNGGIVNLSTATSFSVLDGDSISQLRSDIDVLATGTGSQVLLNSLTAFDDTDSAGSQDGTSLLEVSGGGEIQIPVLTSPQQVSIGLDATGVMNVTQITSLTDAVLTLTGGSLAFPNLADLSGSIIRAIGSSADLSAVTQFDGGQVDAFNGGVVTLSGVTTYVTDSGNFGTVGLIQAAGANSSVSFPNLTDLQVGVPSSGTGMRLDILAVATGTVSFPSLTNITVNDSASPDIRNLDVTADAPGSLVDFPVLSTFRDFDTSTASSISQLNSGVVNTPPGLVTQNVIFLP
;
A
#
# COMPACT_ATOMS: atom_id res chain seq x y z
N MET A 1 -31.70 -64.07 137.86
CA MET A 1 -31.71 -64.49 139.28
C MET A 1 -31.86 -63.25 140.13
N ALA A 2 -32.64 -63.29 141.22
CA ALA A 2 -32.62 -62.22 142.19
C ALA A 2 -31.18 -62.02 142.69
N THR A 3 -30.62 -60.82 142.54
CA THR A 3 -29.54 -60.38 143.43
C THR A 3 -30.24 -59.76 144.63
N PRO A 4 -30.19 -60.42 145.79
CA PRO A 4 -31.08 -60.17 146.92
C PRO A 4 -30.75 -58.85 147.62
N THR A 5 -31.78 -58.11 148.01
CA THR A 5 -31.68 -57.06 149.04
C THR A 5 -32.18 -57.61 150.37
N LEU A 6 -31.39 -57.45 151.43
CA LEU A 6 -31.73 -57.84 152.79
C LEU A 6 -32.03 -56.57 153.61
N SER A 7 -33.28 -56.40 154.04
CA SER A 7 -33.70 -55.34 154.97
C SER A 7 -33.89 -55.92 156.37
N VAL A 8 -33.05 -55.52 157.33
CA VAL A 8 -33.13 -55.99 158.73
C VAL A 8 -33.83 -54.94 159.57
N ARG A 9 -35.06 -55.20 160.02
CA ARG A 9 -35.84 -54.35 160.94
C ARG A 9 -35.64 -54.81 162.38
N ILE A 10 -35.24 -53.91 163.28
CA ILE A 10 -35.23 -54.17 164.72
C ILE A 10 -36.18 -53.20 165.37
N GLN A 11 -37.27 -53.70 165.97
CA GLN A 11 -38.24 -52.93 166.75
C GLN A 11 -38.23 -53.34 168.21
N THR A 12 -38.26 -52.33 169.07
CA THR A 12 -38.46 -52.41 170.51
C THR A 12 -39.73 -51.62 170.87
N ASP A 13 -40.43 -52.11 171.88
CA ASP A 13 -41.65 -51.58 172.49
C ASP A 13 -41.41 -51.62 174.00
N ASP A 14 -41.78 -50.56 174.71
CA ASP A 14 -41.63 -50.40 176.15
C ASP A 14 -42.75 -51.08 176.97
N GLN A 15 -43.63 -51.86 176.31
CA GLN A 15 -44.80 -52.56 176.86
C GLN A 15 -45.82 -51.65 177.55
N ASN A 16 -45.67 -50.33 177.44
CA ASN A 16 -46.55 -49.31 178.01
C ASN A 16 -47.03 -48.29 176.96
N GLY A 17 -46.81 -48.56 175.67
CA GLY A 17 -47.28 -47.70 174.57
C GLY A 17 -46.23 -46.76 173.97
N GLY A 18 -44.94 -46.97 174.24
CA GLY A 18 -43.80 -46.32 173.59
C GLY A 18 -42.83 -47.33 172.98
N THR A 19 -41.99 -46.88 172.05
CA THR A 19 -41.30 -47.75 171.06
C THR A 19 -39.87 -47.28 170.75
N PHE A 20 -39.14 -48.07 169.96
CA PHE A 20 -38.11 -47.61 169.02
C PHE A 20 -37.74 -48.73 168.02
N ALA A 21 -37.66 -48.45 166.72
CA ALA A 21 -37.22 -49.43 165.73
C ALA A 21 -36.49 -48.88 164.51
N ASP A 22 -35.38 -49.52 164.14
CA ASP A 22 -34.43 -49.11 163.10
C ASP A 22 -34.32 -50.19 162.00
N VAL A 23 -33.95 -49.79 160.77
CA VAL A 23 -33.68 -50.70 159.65
C VAL A 23 -32.41 -50.27 158.93
N PHE A 24 -31.46 -51.18 158.78
CA PHE A 24 -30.31 -50.99 157.89
C PHE A 24 -30.29 -52.04 156.76
N THR A 25 -29.66 -51.68 155.65
CA THR A 25 -29.73 -52.40 154.38
C THR A 25 -28.36 -52.92 153.95
N ILE A 26 -28.31 -54.13 153.40
CA ILE A 26 -27.14 -54.67 152.69
C ILE A 26 -27.50 -54.84 151.21
N THR A 27 -26.71 -54.24 150.31
CA THR A 27 -26.87 -54.35 148.86
C THR A 27 -25.69 -55.11 148.24
N VAL A 28 -25.99 -56.10 147.39
CA VAL A 28 -25.03 -56.78 146.52
C VAL A 28 -25.33 -56.36 145.08
N THR A 29 -24.38 -55.72 144.40
CA THR A 29 -24.55 -55.24 143.01
C THR A 29 -24.05 -56.24 141.98
N THR A 30 -24.82 -56.37 140.90
CA THR A 30 -24.40 -56.90 139.59
C THR A 30 -24.59 -55.77 138.56
N SER A 31 -23.53 -55.31 137.90
CA SER A 31 -23.51 -54.31 136.79
C SER A 31 -24.24 -54.87 135.54
N GLY A 32 -24.81 -54.16 134.55
CA GLY A 32 -24.88 -52.74 134.11
C GLY A 32 -24.85 -52.71 132.56
N THR A 33 -25.90 -52.14 131.91
CA THR A 33 -26.11 -51.59 130.53
C THR A 33 -25.52 -52.26 129.25
N GLY A 34 -26.29 -52.25 128.15
CA GLY A 34 -25.80 -52.47 126.77
C GLY A 34 -25.81 -51.15 125.98
N ASN A 35 -24.78 -50.92 125.15
CA ASN A 35 -24.61 -49.74 124.27
C ASN A 35 -25.78 -49.60 123.27
N GLN A 36 -26.33 -48.39 123.08
CA GLN A 36 -27.34 -48.08 122.05
C GLN A 36 -26.70 -47.33 120.86
N PRO A 37 -27.21 -47.48 119.63
CA PRO A 37 -26.70 -46.72 118.48
C PRO A 37 -27.09 -45.23 118.59
N PRO A 38 -26.30 -44.33 117.97
CA PRO A 38 -26.73 -42.96 117.72
C PRO A 38 -28.07 -42.92 116.98
N ALA A 39 -28.88 -41.89 117.21
CA ALA A 39 -30.13 -41.64 116.51
C ALA A 39 -30.01 -40.41 115.59
N VAL A 40 -30.61 -40.49 114.39
CA VAL A 40 -30.72 -39.34 113.49
C VAL A 40 -31.87 -38.45 113.98
N THR A 41 -31.55 -37.26 114.47
CA THR A 41 -32.51 -36.31 115.05
C THR A 41 -32.93 -35.22 114.08
N LEU A 42 -32.14 -34.98 113.02
CA LEU A 42 -32.43 -34.01 111.96
C LEU A 42 -31.98 -34.54 110.59
N ALA A 43 -32.75 -34.28 109.53
CA ALA A 43 -32.36 -34.61 108.16
C ALA A 43 -31.42 -33.54 107.57
N ILE A 44 -30.59 -33.91 106.60
CA ILE A 44 -29.77 -32.97 105.83
C ILE A 44 -30.54 -32.58 104.56
N ASP A 45 -30.65 -31.27 104.27
CA ASP A 45 -31.31 -30.77 103.06
C ASP A 45 -30.49 -31.06 101.79
N ASP A 46 -31.17 -31.23 100.66
CA ASP A 46 -30.53 -31.38 99.34
C ASP A 46 -29.81 -30.08 98.93
N ILE A 47 -28.65 -30.21 98.28
CA ILE A 47 -27.77 -29.10 97.88
C ILE A 47 -27.72 -29.00 96.35
N SER A 48 -27.87 -27.79 95.79
CA SER A 48 -27.76 -27.52 94.35
C SER A 48 -26.84 -26.33 94.07
N VAL A 49 -25.88 -26.49 93.15
CA VAL A 49 -24.89 -25.46 92.77
C VAL A 49 -24.57 -25.51 91.25
N LEU A 50 -23.94 -24.47 90.71
CA LEU A 50 -23.43 -24.50 89.33
C LEU A 50 -22.07 -25.19 89.26
N SER A 51 -21.70 -25.71 88.09
CA SER A 51 -20.39 -26.30 87.84
C SER A 51 -19.29 -25.26 88.08
N GLY A 52 -18.54 -25.41 89.18
CA GLY A 52 -17.46 -24.51 89.58
C GLY A 52 -17.69 -23.77 90.91
N ASP A 53 -18.90 -23.84 91.48
CA ASP A 53 -19.23 -23.23 92.77
C ASP A 53 -19.11 -24.23 93.94
N SER A 54 -18.77 -23.74 95.14
CA SER A 54 -18.71 -24.55 96.37
C SER A 54 -19.92 -24.24 97.28
N PRO A 55 -20.67 -25.26 97.76
CA PRO A 55 -21.75 -25.05 98.71
C PRO A 55 -21.23 -24.69 100.12
N PRO A 56 -22.05 -24.04 100.97
CA PRO A 56 -21.68 -23.72 102.35
C PRO A 56 -21.52 -24.98 103.24
N PRO A 57 -20.70 -24.94 104.31
CA PRO A 57 -20.53 -26.05 105.24
C PRO A 57 -21.83 -26.46 105.96
N VAL A 58 -22.03 -27.75 106.19
CA VAL A 58 -23.20 -28.33 106.89
C VAL A 58 -22.82 -28.74 108.31
N ASP A 59 -23.54 -28.29 109.33
CA ASP A 59 -23.33 -28.70 110.73
C ASP A 59 -24.04 -30.02 111.04
N LEU A 60 -23.31 -31.02 111.53
CA LEU A 60 -23.77 -32.39 111.75
C LEU A 60 -24.00 -32.75 113.22
N PHE A 61 -23.63 -31.90 114.19
CA PHE A 61 -23.98 -32.16 115.59
C PHE A 61 -25.50 -32.20 115.85
N PRO A 62 -26.35 -31.32 115.29
CA PRO A 62 -27.80 -31.46 115.48
C PRO A 62 -28.42 -32.63 114.69
N VAL A 63 -27.65 -33.28 113.81
CA VAL A 63 -28.10 -34.38 112.94
C VAL A 63 -28.06 -35.72 113.68
N PHE A 64 -27.11 -35.93 114.59
CA PHE A 64 -26.95 -37.19 115.33
C PHE A 64 -26.85 -36.95 116.84
N GLU A 65 -27.70 -37.61 117.63
CA GLU A 65 -27.60 -37.64 119.11
C GLU A 65 -27.45 -39.08 119.60
N ASP A 66 -26.62 -39.30 120.62
CA ASP A 66 -26.53 -40.57 121.33
C ASP A 66 -26.82 -40.36 122.83
N ALA A 67 -27.57 -41.30 123.41
CA ALA A 67 -27.95 -41.25 124.81
C ALA A 67 -26.77 -41.51 125.74
N GLU A 68 -25.74 -42.21 125.25
CA GLU A 68 -24.57 -42.61 126.04
C GLU A 68 -23.30 -41.81 125.73
N ASP A 69 -23.05 -41.47 124.46
CA ASP A 69 -21.89 -40.67 124.04
C ASP A 69 -22.26 -39.21 123.68
N PRO A 70 -21.49 -38.20 124.12
CA PRO A 70 -21.69 -36.82 123.65
C PRO A 70 -21.35 -36.70 122.15
N ASP A 71 -21.98 -35.78 121.42
CA ASP A 71 -21.85 -35.65 119.96
C ASP A 71 -20.38 -35.57 119.48
N ALA A 72 -19.51 -34.92 120.26
CA ALA A 72 -18.08 -34.80 119.95
C ALA A 72 -17.29 -36.12 120.07
N ALA A 73 -17.88 -37.15 120.70
CA ALA A 73 -17.32 -38.51 120.78
C ALA A 73 -17.78 -39.41 119.62
N LEU A 74 -18.77 -38.98 118.82
CA LEU A 74 -19.22 -39.72 117.64
C LEU A 74 -18.19 -39.58 116.50
N THR A 75 -17.89 -40.70 115.84
CA THR A 75 -17.04 -40.71 114.64
C THR A 75 -17.91 -40.55 113.38
N LEU A 76 -17.72 -39.45 112.65
CA LEU A 76 -18.44 -39.14 111.41
C LEU A 76 -17.65 -39.59 110.17
N SER A 77 -18.35 -40.18 109.20
CA SER A 77 -17.75 -40.61 107.92
C SER A 77 -18.78 -40.63 106.79
N VAL A 78 -18.33 -40.59 105.54
CA VAL A 78 -19.20 -40.89 104.39
C VAL A 78 -19.29 -42.41 104.25
N SER A 79 -20.50 -42.97 104.35
CA SER A 79 -20.77 -44.40 104.14
C SER A 79 -21.23 -44.73 102.71
N GLY A 80 -21.66 -43.72 101.93
CA GLY A 80 -22.05 -43.91 100.52
C GLY A 80 -22.01 -42.63 99.68
N ASN A 81 -21.66 -42.77 98.41
CA ASN A 81 -21.75 -41.72 97.39
C ASN A 81 -22.09 -42.40 96.05
N THR A 82 -23.28 -42.15 95.51
CA THR A 82 -23.78 -42.90 94.35
C THR A 82 -23.14 -42.49 93.03
N ASN A 83 -22.48 -41.33 92.98
CA ASN A 83 -21.76 -40.84 91.81
C ASN A 83 -20.50 -40.05 92.27
N PRO A 84 -19.44 -40.77 92.71
CA PRO A 84 -18.23 -40.15 93.23
C PRO A 84 -17.57 -39.11 92.32
N PRO A 85 -17.58 -39.24 90.97
CA PRO A 85 -17.01 -38.23 90.09
C PRO A 85 -17.59 -36.82 90.24
N ILE A 86 -18.77 -36.61 90.82
CA ILE A 86 -19.38 -35.28 91.02
C ILE A 86 -18.75 -34.52 92.20
N THR A 87 -18.13 -35.22 93.15
CA THR A 87 -17.54 -34.66 94.36
C THR A 87 -16.06 -35.00 94.43
N GLU A 88 -15.19 -34.02 94.60
CA GLU A 88 -13.75 -34.24 94.70
C GLU A 88 -13.31 -34.55 96.14
N VAL A 89 -13.81 -33.79 97.12
CA VAL A 89 -13.48 -33.96 98.55
C VAL A 89 -14.73 -33.76 99.41
N ILE A 90 -14.94 -34.65 100.39
CA ILE A 90 -15.90 -34.46 101.50
C ILE A 90 -15.11 -34.60 102.80
N ASP A 91 -14.96 -33.50 103.53
CA ASP A 91 -14.17 -33.45 104.76
C ASP A 91 -15.07 -33.20 105.98
N PHE A 92 -14.69 -33.80 107.11
CA PHE A 92 -15.34 -33.59 108.41
C PHE A 92 -14.36 -32.94 109.39
N PHE A 93 -14.73 -31.80 109.96
CA PHE A 93 -13.92 -31.12 110.97
C PHE A 93 -14.80 -30.53 112.07
N SER A 94 -14.54 -30.90 113.32
CA SER A 94 -15.24 -30.39 114.51
C SER A 94 -16.77 -30.40 114.42
N GLY A 95 -17.35 -31.45 113.82
CA GLY A 95 -18.80 -31.60 113.66
C GLY A 95 -19.39 -31.00 112.38
N GLN A 96 -18.62 -30.31 111.53
CA GLN A 96 -19.08 -29.80 110.24
C GLN A 96 -18.58 -30.64 109.06
N MET A 97 -19.40 -30.71 108.01
CA MET A 97 -19.11 -31.31 106.71
C MET A 97 -18.97 -30.23 105.64
N THR A 98 -17.86 -30.27 104.91
CA THR A 98 -17.62 -29.43 103.73
C THR A 98 -17.52 -30.28 102.47
N ILE A 99 -18.12 -29.81 101.37
CA ILE A 99 -18.16 -30.52 100.08
C ILE A 99 -17.50 -29.66 99.01
N LEU A 100 -16.55 -30.22 98.29
CA LEU A 100 -15.95 -29.64 97.09
C LEU A 100 -16.43 -30.42 95.86
N PRO A 101 -17.31 -29.84 95.01
CA PRO A 101 -17.73 -30.45 93.74
C PRO A 101 -16.58 -30.45 92.73
N SER A 102 -16.53 -31.47 91.86
CA SER A 102 -15.46 -31.66 90.85
C SER A 102 -15.64 -30.84 89.55
N GLY A 103 -16.63 -29.95 89.52
CA GLY A 103 -16.99 -29.14 88.34
C GLY A 103 -17.77 -29.89 87.25
N ILE A 104 -18.14 -31.15 87.47
CA ILE A 104 -18.94 -31.95 86.52
C ILE A 104 -20.43 -31.82 86.87
N ALA A 105 -21.26 -31.46 85.88
CA ALA A 105 -22.70 -31.39 86.05
C ALA A 105 -23.32 -32.80 86.22
N GLY A 106 -24.28 -32.92 87.14
CA GLY A 106 -24.99 -34.17 87.45
C GLY A 106 -25.53 -34.17 88.89
N THR A 107 -26.18 -35.27 89.29
CA THR A 107 -26.69 -35.46 90.65
C THR A 107 -26.06 -36.68 91.32
N THR A 108 -25.73 -36.57 92.61
CA THR A 108 -25.27 -37.68 93.46
C THR A 108 -25.99 -37.71 94.81
N LEU A 109 -26.24 -38.90 95.37
CA LEU A 109 -26.76 -39.10 96.72
C LEU A 109 -25.59 -39.41 97.67
N ILE A 110 -25.41 -38.59 98.70
CA ILE A 110 -24.36 -38.74 99.73
C ILE A 110 -24.99 -39.31 101.00
N THR A 111 -24.41 -40.38 101.56
CA THR A 111 -24.82 -41.02 102.82
C THR A 111 -23.74 -40.81 103.88
N ILE A 112 -24.14 -40.25 105.02
CA ILE A 112 -23.29 -39.91 106.16
C ILE A 112 -23.59 -40.86 107.32
N ARG A 113 -22.54 -41.39 107.94
CA ARG A 113 -22.59 -42.28 109.10
C ARG A 113 -22.02 -41.61 110.34
N ALA A 114 -22.75 -41.70 111.45
CA ALA A 114 -22.22 -41.48 112.80
C ALA A 114 -22.09 -42.81 113.54
N THR A 115 -20.93 -43.07 114.13
CA THR A 115 -20.65 -44.28 114.92
C THR A 115 -20.29 -43.90 116.36
N ASP A 116 -20.96 -44.50 117.34
CA ASP A 116 -20.66 -44.32 118.76
C ASP A 116 -19.34 -45.00 119.17
N THR A 117 -18.88 -44.76 120.40
CA THR A 117 -17.64 -45.34 120.92
C THR A 117 -17.75 -46.84 121.20
N GLY A 118 -18.98 -47.36 121.30
CA GLY A 118 -19.30 -48.79 121.39
C GLY A 118 -19.38 -49.53 120.06
N GLY A 119 -19.28 -48.81 118.93
CA GLY A 119 -19.25 -49.32 117.56
C GLY A 119 -20.61 -49.50 116.87
N LEU A 120 -21.74 -49.08 117.47
CA LEU A 120 -23.02 -49.03 116.76
C LEU A 120 -23.16 -47.71 116.00
N PHE A 121 -24.00 -47.68 114.97
CA PHE A 121 -24.04 -46.53 114.05
C PHE A 121 -25.45 -46.23 113.52
N ALA A 122 -25.62 -45.00 113.03
CA ALA A 122 -26.77 -44.58 112.22
C ALA A 122 -26.31 -43.83 110.96
N ASP A 123 -27.12 -43.93 109.90
CA ASP A 123 -26.88 -43.31 108.60
C ASP A 123 -28.01 -42.32 108.24
N THR A 124 -27.67 -41.23 107.54
CA THR A 124 -28.61 -40.31 106.87
C THR A 124 -28.07 -39.90 105.50
N SER A 125 -28.91 -39.37 104.60
CA SER A 125 -28.48 -39.03 103.23
C SER A 125 -29.17 -37.81 102.63
N PHE A 126 -28.52 -37.13 101.68
CA PHE A 126 -29.03 -36.00 100.90
C PHE A 126 -28.51 -36.03 99.45
N ASN A 127 -29.18 -35.36 98.52
CA ASN A 127 -28.73 -35.19 97.13
C ASN A 127 -27.86 -33.93 96.97
N LEU A 128 -26.81 -34.05 96.16
CA LEU A 128 -26.03 -32.93 95.62
C LEU A 128 -26.24 -32.87 94.10
N THR A 129 -26.70 -31.73 93.58
CA THR A 129 -26.87 -31.48 92.14
C THR A 129 -25.95 -30.35 91.66
N VAL A 130 -25.25 -30.57 90.54
CA VAL A 130 -24.39 -29.59 89.85
C VAL A 130 -24.94 -29.35 88.44
N THR A 131 -25.16 -28.10 88.00
CA THR A 131 -25.67 -27.76 86.64
C THR A 131 -24.65 -26.97 85.81
N ALA A 132 -24.68 -27.11 84.46
CA ALA A 132 -23.73 -26.43 83.54
C ALA A 132 -24.01 -24.91 83.38
N ALA A 133 -23.00 -24.14 82.95
CA ALA A 133 -23.07 -22.68 82.72
C ALA A 133 -23.21 -22.34 81.21
N ASN A 134 -23.89 -21.22 80.89
CA ASN A 134 -24.15 -20.74 79.52
C ASN A 134 -22.90 -20.19 78.81
N GLN A 135 -22.82 -20.37 77.49
CA GLN A 135 -21.77 -19.88 76.59
C GLN A 135 -22.37 -18.93 75.54
N PRO A 136 -21.76 -17.75 75.28
CA PRO A 136 -22.32 -16.77 74.35
C PRO A 136 -22.22 -17.21 72.88
N PRO A 137 -23.05 -16.64 71.98
CA PRO A 137 -22.93 -16.82 70.54
C PRO A 137 -21.54 -16.52 69.98
N THR A 138 -21.12 -17.29 68.97
CA THR A 138 -19.76 -17.21 68.38
C THR A 138 -19.72 -16.79 66.92
N GLY A 139 -20.86 -16.71 66.24
CA GLY A 139 -20.94 -16.20 64.87
C GLY A 139 -22.34 -15.74 64.50
N LEU A 140 -22.44 -14.68 63.70
CA LEU A 140 -23.68 -14.16 63.14
C LEU A 140 -23.50 -14.04 61.63
N SER A 141 -24.41 -14.61 60.85
CA SER A 141 -24.33 -14.56 59.39
C SER A 141 -25.66 -14.18 58.78
N LEU A 142 -25.61 -13.59 57.59
CA LEU A 142 -26.75 -13.26 56.75
C LEU A 142 -26.57 -13.97 55.42
N ASP A 143 -27.55 -14.78 55.01
CA ASP A 143 -27.43 -15.65 53.84
C ASP A 143 -27.45 -14.91 52.49
N ASN A 144 -28.01 -13.70 52.43
CA ASN A 144 -28.03 -12.84 51.25
C ASN A 144 -27.94 -11.35 51.64
N THR A 145 -27.11 -10.61 50.93
CA THR A 145 -26.84 -9.17 51.17
C THR A 145 -27.13 -8.33 49.94
N PHE A 146 -28.05 -8.77 49.07
CA PHE A 146 -28.39 -8.09 47.81
C PHE A 146 -29.90 -7.95 47.66
N VAL A 147 -30.37 -6.76 47.26
CA VAL A 147 -31.78 -6.49 46.99
C VAL A 147 -31.91 -5.46 45.86
N ASN A 148 -32.86 -5.66 44.95
CA ASN A 148 -33.13 -4.67 43.90
C ASN A 148 -33.85 -3.44 44.46
N GLU A 149 -33.65 -2.29 43.84
CA GLU A 149 -34.39 -1.08 44.16
C GLU A 149 -35.88 -1.16 43.78
N GLY A 150 -36.65 -0.12 44.15
CA GLY A 150 -38.06 0.02 43.76
C GLY A 150 -39.02 -0.99 44.41
N GLN A 151 -38.50 -1.97 45.15
CA GLN A 151 -39.31 -2.97 45.83
C GLN A 151 -40.10 -2.36 47.00
N PRO A 152 -41.34 -2.80 47.25
CA PRO A 152 -42.13 -2.28 48.36
C PRO A 152 -41.47 -2.58 49.72
N PRO A 153 -41.74 -1.75 50.76
CA PRO A 153 -41.34 -2.07 52.13
C PRO A 153 -41.83 -3.45 52.57
N GLY A 154 -40.99 -4.19 53.30
CA GLY A 154 -41.22 -5.57 53.70
C GLY A 154 -40.57 -6.61 52.77
N THR A 155 -39.81 -6.18 51.77
CA THR A 155 -39.10 -7.09 50.85
C THR A 155 -37.96 -7.79 51.57
N LEU A 156 -37.89 -9.12 51.46
CA LEU A 156 -36.84 -9.93 52.08
C LEU A 156 -35.48 -9.67 51.43
N VAL A 157 -34.50 -9.29 52.24
CA VAL A 157 -33.09 -9.16 51.84
C VAL A 157 -32.35 -10.46 52.12
N GLY A 158 -32.48 -11.00 53.33
CA GLY A 158 -31.85 -12.26 53.73
C GLY A 158 -32.31 -12.74 55.10
N THR A 159 -31.87 -13.92 55.50
CA THR A 159 -32.15 -14.56 56.78
C THR A 159 -30.88 -14.67 57.62
N PHE A 160 -30.95 -14.20 58.85
CA PHE A 160 -29.88 -14.34 59.83
C PHE A 160 -29.82 -15.76 60.39
N SER A 161 -28.59 -16.20 60.66
CA SER A 161 -28.32 -17.40 61.45
C SER A 161 -27.17 -17.16 62.42
N THR A 162 -27.28 -17.78 63.61
CA THR A 162 -26.30 -17.65 64.69
C THR A 162 -25.67 -19.00 65.00
N THR A 163 -24.36 -19.00 65.24
CA THR A 163 -23.61 -20.18 65.71
C THR A 163 -23.41 -20.08 67.22
N ASP A 164 -24.00 -21.02 67.96
CA ASP A 164 -23.97 -21.05 69.43
C ASP A 164 -23.44 -22.39 69.96
N PRO A 165 -22.48 -22.40 70.91
CA PRO A 165 -22.01 -23.63 71.54
C PRO A 165 -23.08 -24.40 72.33
N ASP A 166 -24.13 -23.74 72.81
CA ASP A 166 -25.17 -24.35 73.63
C ASP A 166 -26.34 -24.88 72.80
N ALA A 167 -26.42 -26.22 72.72
CA ALA A 167 -27.36 -26.89 71.84
C ALA A 167 -28.82 -26.72 72.29
N GLY A 168 -29.63 -26.09 71.45
CA GLY A 168 -31.06 -25.87 71.69
C GLY A 168 -31.43 -24.42 72.03
N ASP A 169 -30.43 -23.54 72.09
CA ASP A 169 -30.64 -22.10 72.29
C ASP A 169 -31.38 -21.46 71.12
N THR A 170 -32.14 -20.40 71.45
CA THR A 170 -32.94 -19.65 70.49
C THR A 170 -32.48 -18.21 70.45
N HIS A 171 -32.24 -17.69 69.25
CA HIS A 171 -31.64 -16.37 69.07
C HIS A 171 -32.64 -15.30 68.63
N ILE A 172 -32.53 -14.12 69.24
CA ILE A 172 -33.26 -12.91 68.82
C ILE A 172 -32.30 -11.98 68.09
N TYR A 173 -32.73 -11.43 66.95
CA TYR A 173 -31.95 -10.48 66.15
C TYR A 173 -32.52 -9.07 66.29
N SER A 174 -31.64 -8.08 66.42
CA SER A 174 -32.04 -6.66 66.50
C SER A 174 -31.03 -5.74 65.81
N LEU A 175 -31.50 -4.66 65.21
CA LEU A 175 -30.63 -3.60 64.68
C LEU A 175 -30.14 -2.74 65.85
N VAL A 176 -28.82 -2.53 65.94
CA VAL A 176 -28.18 -1.83 67.06
C VAL A 176 -27.29 -0.69 66.58
N ALA A 177 -27.05 0.29 67.45
CA ALA A 177 -26.20 1.43 67.13
C ALA A 177 -24.69 1.08 67.22
N GLY A 178 -23.85 1.81 66.49
CA GLY A 178 -22.38 1.69 66.51
C GLY A 178 -21.77 1.65 65.11
N THR A 179 -20.47 1.35 65.00
CA THR A 179 -19.78 1.34 63.70
C THR A 179 -20.45 0.36 62.73
N GLY A 180 -20.98 0.86 61.62
CA GLY A 180 -21.71 0.09 60.60
C GLY A 180 -23.24 0.24 60.65
N ASP A 181 -23.79 1.15 61.46
CA ASP A 181 -25.24 1.33 61.66
C ASP A 181 -25.92 2.41 60.79
N THR A 182 -25.17 3.03 59.86
CA THR A 182 -25.58 4.23 59.09
C THR A 182 -27.00 4.12 58.51
N ASP A 183 -27.34 2.95 57.97
CA ASP A 183 -28.56 2.74 57.18
C ASP A 183 -29.56 1.83 57.89
N ASN A 184 -29.40 1.60 59.20
CA ASN A 184 -30.33 0.77 59.98
C ASN A 184 -31.80 1.19 59.81
N ALA A 185 -32.08 2.48 59.59
CA ALA A 185 -33.44 3.00 59.40
C ALA A 185 -34.11 2.56 58.09
N SER A 186 -33.33 2.15 57.09
CA SER A 186 -33.82 1.65 55.80
C SER A 186 -34.26 0.19 55.86
N PHE A 187 -34.05 -0.49 56.99
CA PHE A 187 -34.34 -1.91 57.18
C PHE A 187 -35.12 -2.20 58.46
N GLN A 188 -35.74 -3.37 58.51
CA GLN A 188 -36.40 -3.94 59.67
C GLN A 188 -36.06 -5.42 59.80
N ILE A 189 -36.15 -5.96 61.02
CA ILE A 189 -35.96 -7.39 61.26
C ILE A 189 -37.31 -7.99 61.67
N VAL A 190 -37.76 -9.02 60.96
CA VAL A 190 -38.98 -9.77 61.24
C VAL A 190 -38.61 -11.23 61.51
N GLY A 191 -38.62 -11.64 62.78
CA GLY A 191 -38.10 -12.94 63.20
C GLY A 191 -36.59 -13.01 62.98
N SER A 192 -36.14 -13.88 62.07
CA SER A 192 -34.75 -13.96 61.63
C SER A 192 -34.50 -13.30 60.28
N GLN A 193 -35.48 -12.64 59.67
CA GLN A 193 -35.36 -12.08 58.32
C GLN A 193 -35.06 -10.59 58.37
N LEU A 194 -34.04 -10.17 57.63
CA LEU A 194 -33.83 -8.77 57.25
C LEU A 194 -34.78 -8.42 56.11
N GLN A 195 -35.60 -7.39 56.30
CA GLN A 195 -36.50 -6.86 55.28
C GLN A 195 -36.26 -5.36 55.07
N THR A 196 -36.57 -4.85 53.89
CA THR A 196 -36.58 -3.40 53.63
C THR A 196 -37.67 -2.71 54.47
N ALA A 197 -37.38 -1.52 55.01
CA ALA A 197 -38.37 -0.69 55.71
C ALA A 197 -38.86 0.50 54.87
N THR A 198 -38.10 0.84 53.83
CA THR A 198 -38.42 1.87 52.84
C THR A 198 -38.27 1.29 51.42
N ILE A 199 -38.78 2.01 50.43
CA ILE A 199 -38.37 1.76 49.04
C ILE A 199 -36.92 2.23 48.94
N LEU A 200 -36.05 1.36 48.46
CA LEU A 200 -34.65 1.68 48.20
C LEU A 200 -34.53 2.28 46.80
N ASP A 201 -33.56 3.16 46.63
CA ASP A 201 -33.27 3.92 45.41
C ASP A 201 -31.75 3.83 45.21
N PHE A 202 -31.36 3.22 44.10
CA PHE A 202 -29.98 2.94 43.74
C PHE A 202 -29.21 4.24 43.49
N GLU A 203 -29.79 5.17 42.74
CA GLU A 203 -29.21 6.48 42.42
C GLU A 203 -28.90 7.29 43.68
N THR A 204 -29.71 7.11 44.74
CA THR A 204 -29.45 7.73 46.04
C THR A 204 -28.30 7.04 46.78
N SER A 205 -28.28 5.71 46.89
CA SER A 205 -27.24 4.97 47.62
C SER A 205 -27.14 3.49 47.20
N PRO A 206 -26.07 3.09 46.48
CA PRO A 206 -25.93 1.71 45.96
C PRO A 206 -25.43 0.70 47.00
N VAL A 207 -24.92 1.16 48.14
CA VAL A 207 -24.43 0.31 49.24
C VAL A 207 -24.91 0.88 50.56
N LEU A 208 -25.57 0.05 51.36
CA LEU A 208 -26.15 0.40 52.65
C LEU A 208 -25.50 -0.44 53.76
N SER A 209 -25.17 0.15 54.89
CA SER A 209 -24.55 -0.55 56.03
C SER A 209 -25.53 -0.70 57.18
N ILE A 210 -25.68 -1.93 57.68
CA ILE A 210 -26.46 -2.24 58.87
C ILE A 210 -25.62 -2.93 59.96
N ARG A 211 -26.02 -2.75 61.21
CA ARG A 211 -25.38 -3.40 62.37
C ARG A 211 -26.40 -4.17 63.18
N VAL A 212 -26.16 -5.47 63.37
CA VAL A 212 -27.12 -6.43 63.91
C VAL A 212 -26.53 -7.10 65.13
N GLN A 213 -27.31 -7.21 66.19
CA GLN A 213 -27.02 -8.01 67.38
C GLN A 213 -27.83 -9.30 67.34
N THR A 214 -27.20 -10.41 67.69
CA THR A 214 -27.85 -11.66 68.09
C THR A 214 -27.73 -11.89 69.60
N ASP A 215 -28.83 -12.29 70.24
CA ASP A 215 -28.98 -12.54 71.69
C ASP A 215 -29.51 -13.96 71.92
N ASP A 216 -28.78 -14.77 72.70
CA ASP A 216 -29.13 -16.16 73.05
C ASP A 216 -30.27 -16.26 74.08
N GLN A 217 -30.74 -15.13 74.63
CA GLN A 217 -31.71 -15.02 75.73
C GLN A 217 -31.27 -15.62 77.07
N ASN A 218 -30.05 -16.14 77.16
CA ASN A 218 -29.42 -16.71 78.33
C ASN A 218 -28.25 -15.84 78.87
N GLY A 219 -28.04 -14.66 78.27
CA GLY A 219 -27.13 -13.61 78.73
C GLY A 219 -25.89 -13.40 77.86
N GLY A 220 -25.79 -14.07 76.71
CA GLY A 220 -24.75 -13.92 75.70
C GLY A 220 -25.23 -13.17 74.46
N THR A 221 -24.43 -12.22 73.97
CA THR A 221 -24.72 -11.47 72.74
C THR A 221 -23.51 -11.35 71.83
N LEU A 222 -23.76 -11.19 70.53
CA LEU A 222 -22.75 -10.90 69.50
C LEU A 222 -23.30 -9.85 68.52
N GLU A 223 -22.47 -8.89 68.12
CA GLU A 223 -22.83 -7.85 67.16
C GLU A 223 -21.94 -7.93 65.92
N GLU A 224 -22.53 -7.80 64.73
CA GLU A 224 -21.82 -7.81 63.45
C GLU A 224 -22.42 -6.79 62.47
N SER A 225 -21.61 -6.24 61.58
CA SER A 225 -22.06 -5.30 60.54
C SER A 225 -22.13 -5.98 59.18
N PHE A 226 -23.19 -5.70 58.43
CA PHE A 226 -23.41 -6.21 57.07
C PHE A 226 -23.51 -5.05 56.09
N SER A 227 -22.89 -5.19 54.93
CA SER A 227 -23.08 -4.29 53.79
C SER A 227 -24.11 -4.90 52.85
N ILE A 228 -25.22 -4.20 52.62
CA ILE A 228 -26.29 -4.56 51.70
C ILE A 228 -26.08 -3.82 50.39
N LEU A 229 -26.00 -4.56 49.30
CA LEU A 229 -25.88 -4.04 47.96
C LEU A 229 -27.29 -3.80 47.39
N VAL A 230 -27.53 -2.61 46.85
CA VAL A 230 -28.74 -2.28 46.11
C VAL A 230 -28.46 -2.53 44.63
N GLY A 231 -29.32 -3.31 43.97
CA GLY A 231 -29.27 -3.51 42.52
C GLY A 231 -30.05 -2.42 41.79
N ASN A 232 -29.43 -1.84 40.75
CA ASN A 232 -30.08 -0.93 39.81
C ASN A 232 -31.14 -1.68 38.98
N VAL A 233 -32.34 -1.10 38.84
CA VAL A 233 -33.42 -1.57 37.97
C VAL A 233 -33.87 -0.39 37.10
N PRO A 234 -33.95 -0.54 35.76
CA PRO A 234 -34.26 0.61 34.91
C PRO A 234 -35.65 1.21 35.18
N ASP A 235 -35.70 2.54 35.27
CA ASP A 235 -36.92 3.29 35.53
C ASP A 235 -37.80 3.45 34.28
N ARG A 236 -39.11 3.22 34.38
CA ARG A 236 -40.05 3.41 33.25
C ARG A 236 -40.48 4.86 33.09
N VAL A 237 -40.39 5.35 31.86
CA VAL A 237 -40.85 6.68 31.46
C VAL A 237 -41.80 6.52 30.26
N THR A 238 -43.06 6.94 30.42
CA THR A 238 -44.11 6.76 29.40
C THR A 238 -44.40 8.06 28.66
N TRP A 239 -44.52 7.99 27.33
CA TRP A 239 -44.94 9.10 26.50
C TRP A 239 -46.41 9.46 26.73
N ILE A 240 -46.72 10.75 26.85
CA ILE A 240 -48.07 11.27 27.14
C ILE A 240 -48.53 12.43 26.26
N SER A 241 -47.69 12.94 25.35
CA SER A 241 -48.00 14.12 24.53
C SER A 241 -48.55 13.80 23.14
N THR A 242 -49.40 14.70 22.65
CA THR A 242 -49.96 14.69 21.29
C THR A 242 -49.74 16.01 20.53
N THR A 243 -48.91 16.93 21.04
CA THR A 243 -48.91 18.35 20.58
C THR A 243 -47.62 18.88 19.97
N ASP A 244 -46.45 18.49 20.47
CA ASP A 244 -45.12 19.02 20.05
C ASP A 244 -44.17 17.93 19.54
N GLY A 245 -44.35 16.67 19.95
CA GLY A 245 -43.68 15.51 19.37
C GLY A 245 -42.20 15.36 19.71
N ASN A 246 -41.57 16.33 20.38
CA ASN A 246 -40.12 16.35 20.57
C ASN A 246 -39.66 15.53 21.79
N TRP A 247 -38.63 14.68 21.63
CA TRP A 247 -38.12 13.81 22.69
C TRP A 247 -37.58 14.58 23.90
N ASP A 248 -36.99 15.75 23.64
CA ASP A 248 -36.28 16.59 24.61
C ASP A 248 -37.20 17.42 25.53
N ASP A 249 -38.52 17.43 25.32
CA ASP A 249 -39.46 18.15 26.18
C ASP A 249 -39.92 17.26 27.36
N PRO A 250 -39.56 17.59 28.62
CA PRO A 250 -40.02 16.84 29.79
C PRO A 250 -41.54 16.80 29.94
N ALA A 251 -42.28 17.75 29.36
CA ALA A 251 -43.74 17.75 29.39
C ALA A 251 -44.37 16.58 28.63
N ASN A 252 -43.60 15.95 27.74
CA ASN A 252 -44.04 14.84 26.90
C ASN A 252 -44.00 13.48 27.59
N TRP A 253 -43.40 13.43 28.78
CA TRP A 253 -43.11 12.21 29.50
C TRP A 253 -43.82 12.17 30.86
N SER A 254 -44.13 10.97 31.33
CA SER A 254 -44.64 10.69 32.67
C SER A 254 -43.78 9.62 33.34
N PRO A 255 -43.15 9.92 34.51
CA PRO A 255 -43.09 11.24 35.15
C PRO A 255 -42.40 12.27 34.23
N GLN A 256 -42.62 13.57 34.46
CA GLN A 256 -42.13 14.69 33.61
C GLN A 256 -40.60 14.83 33.59
N VAL A 257 -39.93 13.83 33.02
CA VAL A 257 -38.50 13.61 32.97
C VAL A 257 -38.21 13.05 31.58
N VAL A 258 -37.24 13.65 30.87
CA VAL A 258 -36.78 13.12 29.59
C VAL A 258 -36.04 11.80 29.85
N PRO A 259 -36.37 10.70 29.14
CA PRO A 259 -35.66 9.43 29.31
C PRO A 259 -34.19 9.58 28.97
N THR A 260 -33.36 9.03 29.84
CA THR A 260 -31.89 8.99 29.75
C THR A 260 -31.38 7.58 30.07
N PHE A 261 -30.06 7.41 30.11
CA PHE A 261 -29.42 6.13 30.38
C PHE A 261 -29.88 5.60 31.75
N GLY A 262 -30.29 4.33 31.82
CA GLY A 262 -30.99 3.77 32.99
C GLY A 262 -32.51 3.80 32.89
N ASN A 263 -33.12 4.34 31.83
CA ASN A 263 -34.59 4.39 31.67
C ASN A 263 -35.12 3.43 30.58
N GLU A 264 -36.32 2.87 30.80
CA GLU A 264 -37.14 2.24 29.77
C GLU A 264 -38.16 3.26 29.22
N ALA A 265 -38.01 3.66 27.96
CA ALA A 265 -38.92 4.57 27.26
C ALA A 265 -40.09 3.81 26.61
N ILE A 266 -41.33 4.15 26.98
CA ILE A 266 -42.55 3.51 26.45
C ILE A 266 -43.37 4.54 25.67
N ILE A 267 -43.54 4.32 24.37
CA ILE A 267 -44.27 5.18 23.44
C ILE A 267 -45.45 4.38 22.88
N ASP A 268 -46.52 4.31 23.66
CA ASP A 268 -47.76 3.60 23.33
C ASP A 268 -48.93 4.51 23.69
N LEU A 269 -49.43 5.27 22.70
CA LEU A 269 -50.60 6.14 22.84
C LEU A 269 -51.76 5.62 21.98
N PRO A 270 -52.65 4.79 22.56
CA PRO A 270 -53.70 4.12 21.80
C PRO A 270 -54.65 5.09 21.10
N GLY A 271 -54.63 5.11 19.76
CA GLY A 271 -55.67 5.72 18.92
C GLY A 271 -55.36 7.08 18.30
N ASP A 272 -54.20 7.68 18.61
CA ASP A 272 -53.81 9.01 18.09
C ASP A 272 -52.54 9.01 17.21
N ASN A 273 -51.83 7.87 17.10
CA ASN A 273 -50.59 7.68 16.34
C ASN A 273 -49.61 8.88 16.39
N PRO A 274 -49.09 9.26 17.57
CA PRO A 274 -48.16 10.37 17.70
C PRO A 274 -46.86 10.13 16.91
N VAL A 275 -46.30 11.19 16.34
CA VAL A 275 -44.94 11.19 15.79
C VAL A 275 -44.00 11.70 16.88
N VAL A 276 -43.00 10.90 17.25
CA VAL A 276 -41.98 11.27 18.23
C VAL A 276 -40.67 11.57 17.51
N THR A 277 -40.15 12.78 17.63
CA THR A 277 -38.92 13.24 16.98
C THR A 277 -37.82 13.41 17.99
N ILE A 278 -36.65 12.80 17.75
CA ILE A 278 -35.40 13.14 18.40
C ILE A 278 -34.77 14.29 17.60
N PRO A 279 -34.63 15.49 18.18
CA PRO A 279 -34.30 16.69 17.42
C PRO A 279 -32.86 16.72 16.92
N VAL A 280 -32.60 17.55 15.91
CA VAL A 280 -31.28 17.72 15.27
C VAL A 280 -30.14 17.86 16.27
N GLY A 281 -29.08 17.06 16.09
CA GLY A 281 -27.89 17.08 16.94
C GLY A 281 -28.08 16.59 18.38
N PHE A 282 -29.23 15.97 18.70
CA PHE A 282 -29.54 15.48 20.05
C PHE A 282 -29.18 14.00 20.20
N THR A 283 -28.51 13.64 21.29
CA THR A 283 -28.18 12.25 21.63
C THR A 283 -29.08 11.75 22.76
N VAL A 284 -29.86 10.73 22.46
CA VAL A 284 -30.63 9.95 23.44
C VAL A 284 -29.84 8.69 23.76
N SER A 285 -29.78 8.32 25.03
CA SER A 285 -29.32 7.00 25.47
C SER A 285 -30.35 6.46 26.45
N VAL A 286 -30.86 5.24 26.25
CA VAL A 286 -31.84 4.59 27.14
C VAL A 286 -31.51 3.11 27.31
N ASP A 287 -32.06 2.46 28.33
CA ASP A 287 -31.91 1.01 28.50
C ASP A 287 -32.86 0.25 27.60
N ARG A 288 -34.01 0.82 27.25
CA ARG A 288 -34.98 0.16 26.37
C ARG A 288 -35.91 1.18 25.74
N ILE A 289 -36.38 0.87 24.54
CA ILE A 289 -37.50 1.58 23.91
C ILE A 289 -38.58 0.58 23.45
N GLU A 290 -39.84 0.88 23.75
CA GLU A 290 -40.99 0.18 23.16
C GLU A 290 -41.88 1.22 22.49
N SER A 291 -42.08 1.12 21.18
CA SER A 291 -42.95 2.01 20.43
C SER A 291 -43.75 1.26 19.37
N THR A 292 -45.07 1.49 19.37
CA THR A 292 -45.96 1.13 18.26
C THR A 292 -46.19 2.27 17.27
N GLU A 293 -45.52 3.40 17.50
CA GLU A 293 -45.74 4.67 16.82
C GLU A 293 -44.50 5.09 16.04
N THR A 294 -44.62 6.13 15.20
CA THR A 294 -43.50 6.62 14.41
C THR A 294 -42.48 7.33 15.29
N VAL A 295 -41.26 6.82 15.34
CA VAL A 295 -40.10 7.50 15.94
C VAL A 295 -39.21 8.03 14.82
N ILE A 296 -38.94 9.34 14.81
CA ILE A 296 -38.06 10.02 13.86
C ILE A 296 -36.75 10.36 14.58
N VAL A 297 -35.61 9.95 14.02
CA VAL A 297 -34.28 10.42 14.42
C VAL A 297 -33.83 11.43 13.38
N ASP A 298 -33.79 12.70 13.76
CA ASP A 298 -33.50 13.81 12.86
C ASP A 298 -32.01 13.91 12.49
N GLU A 299 -31.65 14.84 11.60
CA GLU A 299 -30.28 15.06 11.14
C GLU A 299 -29.28 15.19 12.31
N ASP A 300 -28.14 14.50 12.22
CA ASP A 300 -27.09 14.44 13.25
C ASP A 300 -27.57 13.98 14.65
N ALA A 301 -28.80 13.49 14.80
CA ALA A 301 -29.32 13.00 16.07
C ALA A 301 -28.93 11.53 16.28
N THR A 302 -28.88 11.09 17.54
CA THR A 302 -28.52 9.72 17.90
C THR A 302 -29.56 9.08 18.81
N LEU A 303 -30.07 7.91 18.43
CA LEU A 303 -30.80 7.01 19.33
C LEU A 303 -29.87 5.89 19.79
N GLY A 304 -29.39 5.98 21.03
CA GLY A 304 -28.55 4.98 21.66
C GLY A 304 -29.33 4.10 22.64
N LEU A 305 -29.04 2.80 22.63
CA LEU A 305 -29.53 1.85 23.63
C LEU A 305 -28.35 1.17 24.31
N ALA A 306 -28.23 1.28 25.62
CA ALA A 306 -27.17 0.61 26.36
C ALA A 306 -27.68 0.07 27.70
N ASN A 307 -27.27 -1.15 28.06
CA ASN A 307 -27.76 -1.81 29.28
C ASN A 307 -27.03 -1.29 30.52
N SER A 308 -27.71 -0.48 31.34
CA SER A 308 -27.12 0.11 32.55
C SER A 308 -26.91 -0.87 33.70
N THR A 309 -27.60 -2.02 33.67
CA THR A 309 -27.65 -2.96 34.81
C THR A 309 -26.78 -4.20 34.64
N GLY A 310 -26.36 -4.49 33.41
CA GLY A 310 -25.67 -5.74 33.06
C GLY A 310 -26.54 -7.00 33.20
N ALA A 311 -27.84 -6.86 33.54
CA ALA A 311 -28.80 -7.94 33.61
C ALA A 311 -29.47 -8.17 32.24
N SER A 312 -30.02 -9.36 32.00
CA SER A 312 -30.82 -9.59 30.78
C SER A 312 -32.07 -8.71 30.79
N ILE A 313 -32.13 -7.74 29.88
CA ILE A 313 -33.34 -6.94 29.61
C ILE A 313 -34.06 -7.47 28.37
N PRO A 314 -35.40 -7.36 28.26
CA PRO A 314 -36.12 -7.74 27.05
C PRO A 314 -35.71 -6.89 25.85
N ALA A 315 -35.87 -7.44 24.65
CA ALA A 315 -35.59 -6.71 23.42
C ALA A 315 -36.45 -5.44 23.30
N SER A 316 -35.83 -4.37 22.81
CA SER A 316 -36.53 -3.17 22.38
C SER A 316 -37.29 -3.43 21.08
N LEU A 317 -38.38 -2.68 20.87
CA LEU A 317 -39.21 -2.79 19.69
C LEU A 317 -39.67 -1.41 19.24
N VAL A 318 -39.36 -1.03 18.00
CA VAL A 318 -39.90 0.17 17.34
C VAL A 318 -40.54 -0.25 16.04
N THR A 319 -41.87 -0.17 15.95
CA THR A 319 -42.59 -0.68 14.77
C THR A 319 -42.56 0.24 13.55
N ASP A 320 -42.12 1.48 13.71
CA ASP A 320 -41.92 2.46 12.63
C ASP A 320 -40.84 3.47 13.03
N LEU A 321 -39.62 3.27 12.54
CA LEU A 321 -38.46 4.12 12.78
C LEU A 321 -38.09 4.86 11.48
N GLN A 322 -38.05 6.17 11.50
CA GLN A 322 -37.59 6.99 10.38
C GLN A 322 -36.25 7.62 10.73
N LEU A 323 -35.25 7.43 9.89
CA LEU A 323 -33.90 7.94 10.08
C LEU A 323 -33.65 9.00 9.01
N GLN A 324 -33.27 10.21 9.43
CA GLN A 324 -32.85 11.26 8.49
C GLN A 324 -31.35 11.11 8.17
N PRO A 325 -30.87 11.67 7.05
CA PRO A 325 -29.43 11.71 6.77
C PRO A 325 -28.63 12.31 7.92
N GLY A 326 -27.46 11.74 8.23
CA GLY A 326 -26.60 12.11 9.36
C GLY A 326 -27.01 11.48 10.70
N SER A 327 -28.21 10.89 10.82
CA SER A 327 -28.65 10.28 12.07
C SER A 327 -27.89 9.00 12.42
N SER A 328 -27.87 8.65 13.71
CA SER A 328 -27.22 7.43 14.21
C SER A 328 -28.14 6.58 15.08
N LEU A 329 -28.12 5.27 14.86
CA LEU A 329 -28.76 4.28 15.70
C LEU A 329 -27.68 3.40 16.33
N GLN A 330 -27.67 3.32 17.65
CA GLN A 330 -26.60 2.64 18.38
C GLN A 330 -27.15 1.64 19.41
N THR A 331 -26.58 0.44 19.49
CA THR A 331 -26.85 -0.52 20.58
C THR A 331 -25.58 -0.97 21.29
N SER A 332 -25.71 -1.25 22.59
CA SER A 332 -24.67 -1.85 23.41
C SER A 332 -25.24 -2.86 24.41
N ASN A 333 -24.94 -4.15 24.21
CA ASN A 333 -25.45 -5.27 25.02
C ASN A 333 -27.00 -5.38 25.10
N ILE A 334 -27.71 -4.88 24.08
CA ILE A 334 -29.17 -4.86 23.97
C ILE A 334 -29.59 -5.21 22.55
N VAL A 335 -30.70 -5.93 22.43
CA VAL A 335 -31.39 -6.19 21.17
C VAL A 335 -32.42 -5.09 20.87
N LEU A 336 -32.35 -4.48 19.69
CA LEU A 336 -33.37 -3.60 19.13
C LEU A 336 -33.97 -4.23 17.87
N ASN A 337 -35.28 -4.45 17.87
CA ASN A 337 -36.03 -4.76 16.66
C ASN A 337 -36.67 -3.48 16.16
N ALA A 338 -36.26 -3.01 14.98
CA ALA A 338 -36.80 -1.79 14.39
C ALA A 338 -37.29 -2.06 12.96
N THR A 339 -38.54 -1.73 12.69
CA THR A 339 -39.01 -1.59 11.30
C THR A 339 -38.68 -0.18 10.86
N VAL A 340 -37.72 -0.03 9.96
CA VAL A 340 -37.32 1.27 9.46
C VAL A 340 -38.12 1.59 8.19
N THR A 341 -38.68 2.79 8.13
CA THR A 341 -39.38 3.30 6.95
C THR A 341 -38.67 4.54 6.42
N GLY A 342 -38.42 4.59 5.11
CA GLY A 342 -37.70 5.71 4.48
C GLY A 342 -36.37 5.31 3.87
N SER A 343 -35.51 6.30 3.61
CA SER A 343 -34.16 6.10 3.09
C SER A 343 -33.19 5.79 4.23
N LEU A 344 -32.11 5.07 3.92
CA LEU A 344 -30.94 4.90 4.80
C LEU A 344 -29.74 5.75 4.34
N ASP A 345 -29.95 6.67 3.40
CA ASP A 345 -28.90 7.60 2.95
C ASP A 345 -28.31 8.36 4.15
N GLY A 346 -27.00 8.30 4.33
CA GLY A 346 -26.29 9.05 5.37
C GLY A 346 -26.49 8.54 6.80
N VAL A 347 -27.04 7.35 7.00
CA VAL A 347 -27.34 6.79 8.33
C VAL A 347 -26.16 6.02 8.91
N ASN A 348 -25.94 6.14 10.23
CA ASN A 348 -24.93 5.38 10.97
C ASN A 348 -25.57 4.32 11.87
N LEU A 349 -25.42 3.04 11.56
CA LEU A 349 -25.87 1.91 12.38
C LEU A 349 -24.68 1.27 13.12
N ILE A 350 -24.70 1.30 14.44
CA ILE A 350 -23.55 0.87 15.27
C ILE A 350 -24.00 -0.09 16.35
N ALA A 351 -23.45 -1.30 16.37
CA ALA A 351 -23.68 -2.30 17.41
C ALA A 351 -22.36 -2.64 18.13
N THR A 352 -22.38 -2.63 19.47
CA THR A 352 -21.20 -2.92 20.30
C THR A 352 -21.52 -3.86 21.46
N GLY A 353 -20.50 -4.57 21.98
CA GLY A 353 -20.74 -5.60 22.99
C GLY A 353 -21.70 -6.67 22.48
N ALA A 354 -22.45 -7.35 23.34
CA ALA A 354 -23.49 -8.30 22.94
C ALA A 354 -24.79 -7.60 22.43
N GLY A 355 -24.66 -6.46 21.73
CA GLY A 355 -25.80 -5.69 21.20
C GLY A 355 -26.24 -6.19 19.83
N GLU A 356 -27.54 -6.19 19.57
CA GLU A 356 -28.12 -6.64 18.29
C GLU A 356 -29.02 -5.55 17.71
N LEU A 357 -28.83 -5.20 16.44
CA LEU A 357 -29.68 -4.31 15.65
C LEU A 357 -30.41 -5.15 14.58
N ASN A 358 -31.68 -5.47 14.81
CA ASN A 358 -32.51 -6.20 13.86
C ASN A 358 -33.37 -5.20 13.09
N ILE A 359 -32.97 -4.93 11.86
CA ILE A 359 -33.48 -3.86 11.00
C ILE A 359 -34.38 -4.47 9.92
N ILE A 360 -35.69 -4.33 10.09
CA ILE A 360 -36.68 -4.72 9.07
C ILE A 360 -36.84 -3.54 8.10
N GLN A 361 -36.62 -3.78 6.81
CA GLN A 361 -36.59 -2.74 5.77
C GLN A 361 -37.44 -3.15 4.55
N PRO A 362 -37.67 -2.23 3.59
CA PRO A 362 -38.18 -2.60 2.29
C PRO A 362 -37.27 -3.62 1.58
N THR A 363 -37.89 -4.47 0.75
CA THR A 363 -37.17 -5.46 -0.08
C THR A 363 -36.12 -4.89 -1.02
N THR A 364 -36.24 -3.61 -1.40
CA THR A 364 -35.26 -2.89 -2.22
C THR A 364 -34.87 -1.60 -1.52
N LEU A 365 -33.57 -1.39 -1.35
CA LEU A 365 -32.98 -0.16 -0.85
C LEU A 365 -32.24 0.54 -2.00
N LEU A 366 -32.59 1.81 -2.25
CA LEU A 366 -31.92 2.68 -3.21
C LEU A 366 -31.22 3.79 -2.43
N MET A 367 -29.90 3.92 -2.61
CA MET A 367 -29.10 5.00 -2.04
C MET A 367 -28.71 6.00 -3.14
N THR A 368 -28.69 7.29 -2.82
CA THR A 368 -28.60 8.33 -3.85
C THR A 368 -27.52 9.38 -3.61
N GLU A 369 -27.18 9.71 -2.38
CA GLU A 369 -26.33 10.89 -2.11
C GLU A 369 -25.26 10.68 -1.03
N ASP A 370 -25.43 9.77 -0.06
CA ASP A 370 -24.64 9.71 1.17
C ASP A 370 -24.17 8.29 1.56
N VAL A 371 -23.36 8.22 2.63
CA VAL A 371 -22.76 6.97 3.14
C VAL A 371 -23.65 6.29 4.18
N LEU A 372 -23.99 5.02 3.97
CA LEU A 372 -24.54 4.14 5.00
C LEU A 372 -23.40 3.46 5.74
N TRP A 373 -23.17 3.86 7.00
CA TRP A 373 -22.12 3.29 7.83
C TRP A 373 -22.69 2.18 8.73
N LEU A 374 -22.15 0.97 8.62
CA LEU A 374 -22.47 -0.16 9.49
C LEU A 374 -21.22 -0.54 10.29
N ALA A 375 -21.29 -0.53 11.62
CA ALA A 375 -20.18 -0.95 12.46
C ALA A 375 -20.63 -1.95 13.53
N SER A 376 -20.01 -3.14 13.53
CA SER A 376 -20.28 -4.20 14.50
C SER A 376 -19.00 -4.53 15.28
N GLY A 377 -19.03 -4.39 16.60
CA GLY A 377 -17.92 -4.70 17.52
C GLY A 377 -18.03 -6.08 18.18
N ALA A 378 -17.18 -6.34 19.18
CA ALA A 378 -17.08 -7.66 19.81
C ALA A 378 -18.41 -8.23 20.34
N GLY A 379 -18.88 -9.33 19.74
CA GLY A 379 -20.11 -10.02 20.10
C GLY A 379 -21.40 -9.35 19.61
N ALA A 380 -21.28 -8.29 18.81
CA ALA A 380 -22.41 -7.51 18.33
C ALA A 380 -22.97 -8.07 17.01
N LEU A 381 -24.21 -7.72 16.69
CA LEU A 381 -24.91 -8.11 15.47
C LEU A 381 -25.64 -6.93 14.86
N ILE A 382 -25.50 -6.73 13.56
CA ILE A 382 -26.42 -5.96 12.73
C ILE A 382 -27.07 -6.94 11.75
N ASP A 383 -28.39 -7.09 11.80
CA ASP A 383 -29.16 -8.04 10.99
C ASP A 383 -30.20 -7.28 10.15
N PHE A 384 -30.05 -7.34 8.83
CA PHE A 384 -31.01 -6.76 7.88
C PHE A 384 -32.04 -7.81 7.46
N ILE A 385 -33.30 -7.60 7.86
CA ILE A 385 -34.40 -8.51 7.58
C ILE A 385 -35.17 -8.01 6.35
N ASP A 386 -35.56 -8.93 5.47
CA ASP A 386 -36.33 -8.74 4.22
C ASP A 386 -35.59 -8.00 3.07
N LEU A 387 -34.35 -7.52 3.26
CA LEU A 387 -33.61 -6.81 2.20
C LEU A 387 -33.11 -7.78 1.12
N GLN A 388 -33.58 -7.60 -0.12
CA GLN A 388 -33.25 -8.49 -1.26
C GLN A 388 -32.41 -7.80 -2.34
N SER A 389 -32.51 -6.48 -2.47
CA SER A 389 -31.76 -5.70 -3.47
C SER A 389 -31.24 -4.40 -2.88
N LEU A 390 -29.96 -4.11 -3.10
CA LEU A 390 -29.33 -2.84 -2.78
C LEU A 390 -28.78 -2.21 -4.06
N GLU A 391 -29.22 -0.99 -4.37
CA GLU A 391 -28.77 -0.21 -5.52
C GLU A 391 -28.14 1.09 -5.03
N LEU A 392 -26.87 1.32 -5.37
CA LEU A 392 -26.20 2.60 -5.19
C LEU A 392 -26.32 3.38 -6.51
N GLY A 393 -27.01 4.52 -6.46
CA GLY A 393 -27.26 5.36 -7.64
C GLY A 393 -26.00 6.07 -8.15
N THR A 394 -26.14 6.72 -9.30
CA THR A 394 -25.05 7.51 -9.91
C THR A 394 -24.71 8.73 -9.05
N PRO A 395 -23.42 9.09 -8.87
CA PRO A 395 -23.01 10.29 -8.16
C PRO A 395 -23.68 11.55 -8.72
N GLY A 396 -24.06 12.46 -7.81
CA GLY A 396 -24.54 13.80 -8.16
C GLY A 396 -23.37 14.75 -8.50
N VAL A 397 -23.40 15.97 -7.96
CA VAL A 397 -22.27 16.93 -8.04
C VAL A 397 -21.28 16.78 -6.87
N ASP A 398 -21.66 16.03 -5.84
CA ASP A 398 -20.90 15.72 -4.63
C ASP A 398 -20.49 14.23 -4.62
N ALA A 399 -20.08 13.67 -3.48
CA ALA A 399 -19.69 12.26 -3.39
C ALA A 399 -20.85 11.32 -3.76
N GLY A 400 -20.56 10.21 -4.44
CA GLY A 400 -21.56 9.17 -4.70
C GLY A 400 -22.01 8.44 -3.44
N PRO A 401 -23.20 7.79 -3.46
CA PRO A 401 -23.67 6.94 -2.38
C PRO A 401 -22.73 5.77 -2.11
N GLU A 402 -22.42 5.50 -0.84
CA GLU A 402 -21.51 4.44 -0.41
C GLU A 402 -22.14 3.61 0.70
N ILE A 403 -21.95 2.29 0.70
CA ILE A 403 -22.17 1.47 1.90
C ILE A 403 -20.81 1.07 2.45
N ASP A 404 -20.57 1.38 3.73
CA ASP A 404 -19.34 1.01 4.44
C ASP A 404 -19.72 0.12 5.62
N ALA A 405 -19.51 -1.18 5.46
CA ALA A 405 -19.86 -2.20 6.43
C ALA A 405 -18.60 -2.79 7.05
N GLN A 406 -18.39 -2.54 8.34
CA GLN A 406 -17.20 -2.97 9.05
C GLN A 406 -17.55 -3.82 10.29
N ALA A 407 -17.19 -5.11 10.23
CA ALA A 407 -17.27 -6.04 11.35
C ALA A 407 -15.88 -6.19 12.00
N THR A 408 -15.78 -5.93 13.30
CA THR A 408 -14.50 -5.95 14.03
C THR A 408 -14.60 -6.72 15.35
N SER A 409 -13.47 -7.28 15.79
CA SER A 409 -13.32 -7.89 17.12
C SER A 409 -14.34 -9.02 17.43
N GLY A 410 -14.85 -9.73 16.42
CA GLY A 410 -15.86 -10.77 16.59
C GLY A 410 -17.32 -10.29 16.46
N GLY A 411 -17.53 -9.14 15.82
CA GLY A 411 -18.86 -8.64 15.46
C GLY A 411 -19.40 -9.29 14.18
N ALA A 412 -20.72 -9.28 14.02
CA ALA A 412 -21.40 -9.79 12.83
C ALA A 412 -22.24 -8.71 12.15
N ILE A 413 -22.24 -8.70 10.82
CA ILE A 413 -23.20 -7.97 9.98
C ILE A 413 -23.82 -9.02 9.03
N ILE A 414 -25.14 -9.17 9.07
CA ILE A 414 -25.84 -10.23 8.34
C ILE A 414 -26.87 -9.58 7.40
N LEU A 415 -26.79 -9.90 6.11
CA LEU A 415 -27.75 -9.52 5.08
C LEU A 415 -28.27 -10.80 4.39
N PRO A 416 -29.00 -11.66 5.12
CA PRO A 416 -29.22 -13.06 4.76
C PRO A 416 -30.12 -13.25 3.54
N GLU A 417 -30.87 -12.23 3.10
CA GLU A 417 -31.75 -12.28 1.93
C GLU A 417 -31.25 -11.47 0.73
N LEU A 418 -30.12 -10.75 0.87
CA LEU A 418 -29.60 -9.88 -0.18
C LEU A 418 -29.15 -10.72 -1.38
N GLN A 419 -29.78 -10.52 -2.54
CA GLN A 419 -29.52 -11.28 -3.77
C GLN A 419 -28.76 -10.46 -4.81
N THR A 420 -29.03 -9.16 -4.88
CA THR A 420 -28.44 -8.25 -5.87
C THR A 420 -27.87 -7.01 -5.20
N LEU A 421 -26.60 -6.72 -5.50
CA LEU A 421 -25.92 -5.49 -5.17
C LEU A 421 -25.43 -4.86 -6.47
N THR A 422 -25.89 -3.65 -6.77
CA THR A 422 -25.51 -2.92 -7.98
C THR A 422 -25.01 -1.54 -7.58
N VAL A 423 -23.82 -1.20 -8.05
CA VAL A 423 -23.19 0.09 -7.85
C VAL A 423 -23.12 0.76 -9.22
N ASN A 424 -23.80 1.89 -9.36
CA ASN A 424 -23.80 2.66 -10.60
C ASN A 424 -22.86 3.84 -10.42
N ASP A 425 -21.80 3.87 -11.20
CA ASP A 425 -20.89 5.00 -11.32
C ASP A 425 -21.48 6.08 -12.25
N GLY A 426 -20.90 7.27 -12.20
CA GLY A 426 -21.19 8.34 -13.16
C GLY A 426 -20.07 8.38 -14.19
N THR A 427 -20.39 8.63 -15.46
CA THR A 427 -19.43 8.57 -16.58
C THR A 427 -18.39 9.70 -16.64
N SER A 428 -17.98 10.28 -15.51
CA SER A 428 -17.15 11.50 -15.46
C SER A 428 -15.91 11.34 -14.57
N ALA A 429 -14.76 11.18 -15.22
CA ALA A 429 -13.45 11.07 -14.59
C ALA A 429 -13.22 12.13 -13.48
N GLY A 430 -12.88 11.65 -12.27
CA GLY A 430 -12.46 12.48 -11.13
C GLY A 430 -13.55 12.85 -10.12
N GLN A 431 -14.76 12.28 -10.17
CA GLN A 431 -15.72 12.33 -9.05
C GLN A 431 -15.50 11.18 -8.06
N ARG A 432 -15.82 11.36 -6.77
CA ARG A 432 -15.88 10.24 -5.82
C ARG A 432 -17.00 9.30 -6.28
N VAL A 433 -16.66 8.05 -6.55
CA VAL A 433 -17.55 7.04 -7.11
C VAL A 433 -18.40 6.41 -6.02
N SER A 434 -19.60 5.99 -6.40
CA SER A 434 -20.43 5.14 -5.56
C SER A 434 -19.67 3.84 -5.28
N ALA A 435 -19.67 3.33 -4.06
CA ALA A 435 -18.90 2.12 -3.73
C ALA A 435 -19.59 1.29 -2.66
N ALA A 436 -19.41 -0.03 -2.72
CA ALA A 436 -19.86 -0.92 -1.67
C ALA A 436 -18.68 -1.61 -1.01
N ARG A 437 -18.40 -1.26 0.24
CA ARG A 437 -17.24 -1.75 1.00
C ARG A 437 -17.67 -2.60 2.18
N PHE A 438 -17.21 -3.84 2.21
CA PHE A 438 -17.45 -4.82 3.27
C PHE A 438 -16.13 -5.31 3.83
N VAL A 439 -15.87 -5.01 5.11
CA VAL A 439 -14.62 -5.35 5.80
C VAL A 439 -14.91 -6.21 7.03
N ALA A 440 -14.49 -7.47 6.99
CA ALA A 440 -14.50 -8.37 8.14
C ALA A 440 -13.08 -8.47 8.72
N ALA A 441 -12.82 -7.77 9.83
CA ALA A 441 -11.49 -7.68 10.41
C ALA A 441 -11.37 -8.42 11.74
N ASN A 442 -10.27 -9.17 11.91
CA ASN A 442 -9.93 -10.00 13.07
C ASN A 442 -10.76 -11.29 13.18
N SER A 443 -10.21 -12.25 13.91
CA SER A 443 -10.82 -13.56 14.15
C SER A 443 -12.27 -13.48 14.66
N ALA A 444 -13.15 -14.28 14.04
CA ALA A 444 -14.58 -14.40 14.36
C ALA A 444 -15.47 -13.21 13.99
N SER A 445 -14.93 -12.16 13.35
CA SER A 445 -15.77 -11.16 12.70
C SER A 445 -16.41 -11.75 11.45
N VAL A 446 -17.70 -11.50 11.22
CA VAL A 446 -18.45 -12.12 10.12
C VAL A 446 -19.25 -11.07 9.36
N ILE A 447 -19.16 -11.08 8.03
CA ILE A 447 -20.13 -10.44 7.14
C ILE A 447 -20.81 -11.55 6.33
N ASP A 448 -22.12 -11.74 6.54
CA ASP A 448 -22.90 -12.77 5.86
C ASP A 448 -23.69 -12.16 4.70
N LEU A 449 -23.24 -12.49 3.49
CA LEU A 449 -23.84 -12.20 2.19
C LEU A 449 -24.20 -13.50 1.46
N SER A 450 -24.54 -14.57 2.19
CA SER A 450 -24.64 -15.94 1.66
C SER A 450 -25.65 -16.12 0.52
N SER A 451 -26.66 -15.24 0.45
CA SER A 451 -27.68 -15.21 -0.62
C SER A 451 -27.30 -14.34 -1.82
N LEU A 452 -26.18 -13.61 -1.78
CA LEU A 452 -25.77 -12.68 -2.82
C LEU A 452 -25.40 -13.46 -4.08
N THR A 453 -26.07 -13.17 -5.18
CA THR A 453 -25.85 -13.83 -6.48
C THR A 453 -25.26 -12.90 -7.53
N THR A 454 -25.45 -11.59 -7.37
CA THR A 454 -24.99 -10.58 -8.32
C THR A 454 -24.38 -9.43 -7.56
N PHE A 455 -23.12 -9.15 -7.85
CA PHE A 455 -22.41 -7.96 -7.39
C PHE A 455 -21.76 -7.32 -8.60
N VAL A 456 -22.34 -6.23 -9.07
CA VAL A 456 -21.85 -5.49 -10.24
C VAL A 456 -21.55 -4.08 -9.79
N ASP A 457 -20.28 -3.72 -9.87
CA ASP A 457 -19.83 -2.35 -9.90
C ASP A 457 -19.66 -1.95 -11.37
N ALA A 458 -20.45 -0.97 -11.81
CA ALA A 458 -20.48 -0.56 -13.21
C ALA A 458 -19.37 0.45 -13.54
N ASP A 459 -18.25 0.44 -12.82
CA ASP A 459 -17.10 1.30 -13.08
C ASP A 459 -16.65 1.15 -14.55
N THR A 460 -16.94 2.19 -15.33
CA THR A 460 -16.68 2.21 -16.79
C THR A 460 -15.50 3.08 -17.16
N ASP A 461 -14.83 3.71 -16.18
CA ASP A 461 -13.75 4.66 -16.49
C ASP A 461 -12.41 4.36 -15.84
N GLY A 462 -12.32 3.36 -14.95
CA GLY A 462 -11.14 2.75 -14.28
C GLY A 462 -9.98 3.66 -13.83
N GLN A 463 -10.24 4.97 -13.84
CA GLN A 463 -9.53 6.05 -13.16
C GLN A 463 -10.11 6.31 -11.76
N SER A 464 -11.15 5.57 -11.40
CA SER A 464 -11.99 5.87 -10.26
C SER A 464 -11.45 5.27 -8.96
N ILE A 465 -11.18 6.15 -8.00
CA ILE A 465 -10.56 5.88 -6.69
C ILE A 465 -11.49 5.16 -5.69
N GLY A 466 -12.29 4.18 -6.12
CA GLY A 466 -13.24 3.52 -5.23
C GLY A 466 -13.92 2.30 -5.80
N LEU A 467 -13.16 1.24 -6.12
CA LEU A 467 -13.73 -0.08 -6.39
C LEU A 467 -14.53 -0.56 -5.17
N SER A 468 -15.68 -1.18 -5.43
CA SER A 468 -16.38 -1.95 -4.41
C SER A 468 -15.48 -3.07 -3.88
N LEU A 469 -15.50 -3.28 -2.56
CA LEU A 469 -14.51 -4.08 -1.84
C LEU A 469 -15.17 -5.16 -0.97
N LEU A 470 -14.68 -6.39 -1.09
CA LEU A 470 -14.86 -7.49 -0.14
C LEU A 470 -13.52 -7.82 0.50
N ASP A 471 -13.34 -7.45 1.77
CA ASP A 471 -12.05 -7.53 2.46
C ASP A 471 -12.12 -8.32 3.77
N ALA A 472 -11.48 -9.49 3.78
CA ALA A 472 -11.35 -10.36 4.96
C ALA A 472 -9.92 -10.26 5.53
N GLN A 473 -9.79 -9.65 6.71
CA GLN A 473 -8.49 -9.36 7.36
C GLN A 473 -8.31 -10.17 8.65
N ASP A 474 -7.10 -10.67 8.91
CA ASP A 474 -6.67 -11.21 10.21
C ASP A 474 -7.59 -12.30 10.81
N GLY A 475 -8.17 -13.17 9.98
CA GLY A 475 -9.09 -14.24 10.40
C GLY A 475 -10.59 -13.88 10.37
N GLY A 476 -10.96 -12.77 9.74
CA GLY A 476 -12.36 -12.41 9.47
C GLY A 476 -12.99 -13.28 8.38
N ASP A 477 -14.32 -13.34 8.36
CA ASP A 477 -15.10 -14.19 7.45
C ASP A 477 -16.10 -13.34 6.64
N ILE A 478 -16.05 -13.43 5.31
CA ILE A 478 -17.10 -12.90 4.41
C ILE A 478 -17.74 -14.07 3.66
N VAL A 479 -19.01 -14.34 3.98
CA VAL A 479 -19.74 -15.47 3.40
C VAL A 479 -20.46 -15.02 2.13
N VAL A 480 -20.01 -15.45 0.95
CA VAL A 480 -20.62 -15.15 -0.36
C VAL A 480 -20.97 -16.43 -1.13
N SER A 481 -21.49 -17.43 -0.43
CA SER A 481 -21.70 -18.80 -0.92
C SER A 481 -22.62 -18.98 -2.15
N SER A 482 -23.24 -17.92 -2.66
CA SER A 482 -24.08 -17.93 -3.87
C SER A 482 -23.55 -17.04 -5.00
N LEU A 483 -22.45 -16.32 -4.79
CA LEU A 483 -21.92 -15.35 -5.74
C LEU A 483 -21.13 -16.07 -6.84
N THR A 484 -21.51 -15.85 -8.09
CA THR A 484 -20.91 -16.56 -9.24
C THR A 484 -20.01 -15.68 -10.08
N ASP A 485 -20.45 -14.47 -10.43
CA ASP A 485 -19.80 -13.65 -11.46
C ASP A 485 -19.74 -12.17 -11.02
N PRO A 486 -18.94 -11.82 -9.99
CA PRO A 486 -18.69 -10.43 -9.63
C PRO A 486 -17.97 -9.67 -10.76
N SER A 487 -18.33 -8.39 -10.93
CA SER A 487 -17.75 -7.50 -11.95
C SER A 487 -17.40 -6.16 -11.32
N GLY A 488 -16.19 -5.63 -11.57
CA GLY A 488 -15.77 -4.34 -10.99
C GLY A 488 -15.50 -4.37 -9.49
N VAL A 489 -15.28 -5.55 -8.90
CA VAL A 489 -15.15 -5.74 -7.44
C VAL A 489 -13.72 -6.13 -7.09
N GLU A 490 -13.17 -5.46 -6.08
CA GLU A 490 -11.95 -5.88 -5.38
C GLU A 490 -12.29 -6.94 -4.32
N ILE A 491 -11.60 -8.07 -4.35
CA ILE A 491 -11.70 -9.15 -3.38
C ILE A 491 -10.34 -9.31 -2.72
N ALA A 492 -10.24 -8.95 -1.44
CA ALA A 492 -9.01 -8.97 -0.66
C ALA A 492 -9.07 -9.99 0.48
N LEU A 493 -8.01 -10.79 0.62
CA LEU A 493 -7.81 -11.74 1.70
C LEU A 493 -6.41 -11.55 2.30
N ASP A 494 -6.32 -11.02 3.52
CA ASP A 494 -5.07 -10.78 4.25
C ASP A 494 -4.91 -11.81 5.39
N GLY A 495 -4.36 -12.99 5.05
CA GLY A 495 -3.84 -14.02 5.96
C GLY A 495 -4.64 -14.44 7.20
N GLY A 496 -4.00 -15.18 8.12
CA GLY A 496 -4.54 -15.39 9.47
C GLY A 496 -5.77 -16.31 9.60
N ALA A 497 -6.01 -17.19 8.62
CA ALA A 497 -7.24 -17.97 8.46
C ALA A 497 -8.49 -17.13 8.09
N SER A 498 -8.29 -15.97 7.46
CA SER A 498 -9.38 -15.23 6.80
C SER A 498 -10.07 -16.12 5.78
N PHE A 499 -11.39 -15.97 5.63
CA PHE A 499 -12.19 -16.81 4.75
C PHE A 499 -13.16 -15.96 3.93
N ILE A 500 -13.12 -16.17 2.61
CA ILE A 500 -14.20 -15.81 1.71
C ILE A 500 -14.60 -17.08 0.98
N ASP A 501 -15.89 -17.42 0.95
CA ASP A 501 -16.38 -18.61 0.24
C ASP A 501 -16.39 -18.37 -1.28
N LEU A 502 -15.24 -18.63 -1.91
CA LEU A 502 -15.03 -18.42 -3.35
C LEU A 502 -15.41 -19.65 -4.18
N ASP A 503 -15.94 -20.72 -3.57
CA ASP A 503 -16.16 -22.00 -4.24
C ASP A 503 -17.17 -21.90 -5.39
N GLN A 504 -18.15 -21.00 -5.34
CA GLN A 504 -19.16 -20.87 -6.39
C GLN A 504 -18.78 -19.92 -7.53
N MET A 505 -17.69 -19.15 -7.39
CA MET A 505 -17.29 -18.19 -8.40
C MET A 505 -16.87 -18.89 -9.69
N THR A 506 -17.47 -18.47 -10.80
CA THR A 506 -17.20 -18.98 -12.15
C THR A 506 -16.42 -17.99 -12.99
N SER A 507 -16.57 -16.69 -12.75
CA SER A 507 -15.75 -15.65 -13.34
C SER A 507 -15.56 -14.47 -12.40
N ILE A 508 -14.45 -13.75 -12.56
CA ILE A 508 -14.29 -12.38 -12.08
C ILE A 508 -13.99 -11.55 -13.33
N THR A 509 -14.66 -10.41 -13.46
CA THR A 509 -14.52 -9.52 -14.63
C THR A 509 -14.18 -8.12 -14.18
N ASP A 510 -13.18 -7.49 -14.80
CA ASP A 510 -12.78 -6.09 -14.55
C ASP A 510 -12.58 -5.76 -13.06
N GLY A 511 -12.13 -6.74 -12.26
CA GLY A 511 -11.97 -6.63 -10.81
C GLY A 511 -10.51 -6.72 -10.36
N ILE A 512 -10.30 -6.69 -9.04
CA ILE A 512 -8.99 -6.93 -8.43
C ILE A 512 -9.10 -8.10 -7.46
N LEU A 513 -8.13 -9.01 -7.49
CA LEU A 513 -8.05 -10.14 -6.58
C LEU A 513 -6.73 -10.06 -5.81
N VAL A 514 -6.79 -9.63 -4.54
CA VAL A 514 -5.64 -9.49 -3.65
C VAL A 514 -5.59 -10.68 -2.70
N LEU A 515 -4.60 -11.55 -2.83
CA LEU A 515 -4.43 -12.73 -1.99
C LEU A 515 -3.09 -12.68 -1.26
N ASP A 516 -3.14 -12.56 0.06
CA ASP A 516 -1.93 -12.50 0.89
C ASP A 516 -1.93 -13.55 2.00
N ALA A 517 -0.75 -14.15 2.20
CA ALA A 517 -0.50 -15.33 3.03
C ALA A 517 -1.39 -16.55 2.69
N ASP A 518 -0.99 -17.76 3.10
CA ASP A 518 -1.77 -18.99 2.91
C ASP A 518 -1.93 -19.50 1.46
N SER A 519 -2.80 -20.50 1.29
CA SER A 519 -3.09 -21.15 0.02
C SER A 519 -4.58 -21.06 -0.29
N PHE A 520 -4.90 -20.53 -1.47
CA PHE A 520 -6.24 -20.30 -1.95
C PHE A 520 -6.56 -21.26 -3.09
N ALA A 521 -7.81 -21.73 -3.14
CA ALA A 521 -8.27 -22.63 -4.18
C ALA A 521 -9.55 -22.10 -4.82
N PHE A 522 -9.59 -22.11 -6.15
CA PHE A 522 -10.71 -21.63 -6.94
C PHE A 522 -11.26 -22.76 -7.81
N PRO A 523 -12.00 -23.73 -7.22
CA PRO A 523 -12.34 -24.98 -7.90
C PRO A 523 -13.21 -24.79 -9.15
N ASN A 524 -14.02 -23.73 -9.20
CA ASN A 524 -14.96 -23.47 -10.30
C ASN A 524 -14.63 -22.22 -11.14
N LEU A 525 -13.60 -21.45 -10.78
CA LEU A 525 -13.24 -20.22 -11.47
C LEU A 525 -12.66 -20.53 -12.85
N ALA A 526 -13.38 -20.13 -13.90
CA ALA A 526 -13.04 -20.40 -15.29
C ALA A 526 -12.48 -19.18 -16.02
N SER A 527 -12.76 -17.96 -15.58
CA SER A 527 -12.36 -16.73 -16.25
C SER A 527 -11.93 -15.64 -15.27
N LEU A 528 -10.89 -14.89 -15.63
CA LEU A 528 -10.35 -13.72 -14.93
C LEU A 528 -10.25 -12.54 -15.91
N GLN A 529 -11.30 -12.30 -16.69
CA GLN A 529 -11.23 -11.32 -17.79
C GLN A 529 -11.03 -9.91 -17.21
N GLY A 530 -10.10 -9.13 -17.74
CA GLY A 530 -9.84 -7.75 -17.25
C GLY A 530 -9.44 -7.67 -15.77
N THR A 531 -9.14 -8.80 -15.12
CA THR A 531 -8.93 -8.86 -13.67
C THR A 531 -7.45 -8.72 -13.36
N THR A 532 -7.12 -7.86 -12.40
CA THR A 532 -5.77 -7.79 -11.82
C THR A 532 -5.66 -8.75 -10.65
N VAL A 533 -4.67 -9.65 -10.68
CA VAL A 533 -4.43 -10.62 -9.61
C VAL A 533 -3.13 -10.28 -8.89
N GLU A 534 -3.24 -9.86 -7.64
CA GLU A 534 -2.11 -9.51 -6.77
C GLU A 534 -1.89 -10.63 -5.75
N LEU A 535 -0.70 -11.25 -5.75
CA LEU A 535 -0.39 -12.39 -4.89
C LEU A 535 0.84 -12.14 -4.03
N GLY A 536 0.64 -12.20 -2.73
CA GLY A 536 1.69 -12.20 -1.73
C GLY A 536 2.49 -10.89 -1.68
N LEU A 537 1.78 -9.80 -1.44
CA LEU A 537 2.35 -8.46 -1.31
C LEU A 537 3.08 -8.26 0.03
N THR A 538 2.64 -8.93 1.10
CA THR A 538 3.29 -8.88 2.43
C THR A 538 3.86 -10.23 2.87
N ALA A 539 3.34 -11.36 2.38
CA ALA A 539 3.81 -12.72 2.69
C ALA A 539 3.72 -13.67 1.47
N SER A 540 4.33 -14.85 1.55
CA SER A 540 4.24 -15.86 0.49
C SER A 540 2.82 -16.46 0.44
N ALA A 541 2.22 -16.46 -0.74
CA ALA A 541 0.90 -17.02 -1.01
C ALA A 541 0.94 -18.05 -2.18
N THR A 542 -0.06 -18.94 -2.22
CA THR A 542 -0.23 -19.90 -3.33
C THR A 542 -1.68 -19.94 -3.78
N ALA A 543 -1.96 -19.65 -5.04
CA ALA A 543 -3.31 -19.72 -5.60
C ALA A 543 -3.43 -20.89 -6.61
N ASP A 544 -4.48 -21.69 -6.47
CA ASP A 544 -4.83 -22.75 -7.42
C ASP A 544 -5.84 -22.23 -8.46
N PHE A 545 -5.33 -21.81 -9.61
CA PHE A 545 -6.10 -21.43 -10.80
C PHE A 545 -6.20 -22.57 -11.83
N SER A 546 -6.17 -23.83 -11.39
CA SER A 546 -6.20 -24.99 -12.30
C SER A 546 -7.46 -25.13 -13.14
N SER A 547 -8.54 -24.44 -12.78
CA SER A 547 -9.80 -24.39 -13.54
C SER A 547 -9.89 -23.22 -14.53
N VAL A 548 -9.00 -22.23 -14.45
CA VAL A 548 -9.05 -21.01 -15.29
C VAL A 548 -8.66 -21.33 -16.72
N VAL A 549 -9.53 -20.97 -17.67
CA VAL A 549 -9.35 -21.19 -19.11
C VAL A 549 -9.18 -19.89 -19.90
N SER A 550 -9.59 -18.75 -19.35
CA SER A 550 -9.58 -17.44 -20.00
C SER A 550 -9.04 -16.37 -19.06
N ILE A 551 -8.15 -15.52 -19.57
CA ILE A 551 -7.45 -14.46 -18.83
C ILE A 551 -7.27 -13.20 -19.70
N ASP A 552 -8.09 -13.03 -20.75
CA ASP A 552 -7.96 -11.88 -21.65
C ASP A 552 -8.05 -10.56 -20.87
N ASN A 553 -7.20 -9.60 -21.20
CA ASN A 553 -7.03 -8.32 -20.49
C ASN A 553 -6.59 -8.44 -19.00
N ALA A 554 -6.23 -9.62 -18.50
CA ALA A 554 -5.79 -9.80 -17.11
C ALA A 554 -4.34 -9.36 -16.86
N SER A 555 -4.09 -8.91 -15.63
CA SER A 555 -2.76 -8.59 -15.08
C SER A 555 -2.44 -9.49 -13.88
N PHE A 556 -1.15 -9.77 -13.66
CA PHE A 556 -0.66 -10.63 -12.59
C PHE A 556 0.55 -9.99 -11.91
N GLU A 557 0.45 -9.70 -10.62
CA GLU A 557 1.53 -9.13 -9.81
C GLU A 557 1.84 -10.07 -8.66
N LEU A 558 2.99 -10.75 -8.72
CA LEU A 558 3.39 -11.73 -7.72
C LEU A 558 4.63 -11.24 -6.95
N GLY A 559 4.60 -11.41 -5.62
CA GLY A 559 5.70 -11.05 -4.72
C GLY A 559 6.06 -12.12 -3.68
N ASN A 560 7.11 -11.85 -2.91
CA ASN A 560 7.48 -12.54 -1.66
C ASN A 560 7.54 -14.07 -1.69
N GLY A 561 7.96 -14.68 -2.80
CA GLY A 561 8.09 -16.13 -2.92
C GLY A 561 6.76 -16.84 -3.25
N SER A 562 5.77 -16.10 -3.75
CA SER A 562 4.46 -16.63 -4.12
C SER A 562 4.51 -17.38 -5.44
N THR A 563 3.70 -18.43 -5.58
CA THR A 563 3.68 -19.24 -6.80
C THR A 563 2.28 -19.48 -7.31
N THR A 564 2.05 -19.34 -8.61
CA THR A 564 0.79 -19.65 -9.27
C THR A 564 0.99 -20.25 -10.66
N ALA A 565 0.01 -21.01 -11.14
CA ALA A 565 0.04 -21.59 -12.48
C ALA A 565 -1.35 -21.67 -13.13
N PHE A 566 -1.39 -21.47 -14.44
CA PHE A 566 -2.59 -21.48 -15.28
C PHE A 566 -2.52 -22.61 -16.33
N PRO A 567 -2.78 -23.87 -15.93
CA PRO A 567 -2.54 -25.03 -16.78
C PRO A 567 -3.55 -25.22 -17.91
N LEU A 568 -4.71 -24.55 -17.91
CA LEU A 568 -5.71 -24.70 -18.97
C LEU A 568 -5.80 -23.50 -19.92
N VAL A 569 -5.11 -22.40 -19.61
CA VAL A 569 -5.00 -21.23 -20.48
C VAL A 569 -4.15 -21.58 -21.70
N THR A 570 -4.63 -21.25 -22.90
CA THR A 570 -3.97 -21.56 -24.18
C THR A 570 -3.72 -20.35 -25.08
N SER A 571 -4.42 -19.25 -24.84
CA SER A 571 -4.26 -17.96 -25.51
C SER A 571 -4.47 -16.82 -24.52
N TYR A 572 -3.92 -15.66 -24.84
CA TYR A 572 -4.19 -14.38 -24.19
C TYR A 572 -4.39 -13.31 -25.27
N LEU A 573 -5.45 -12.52 -25.12
CA LEU A 573 -5.70 -11.32 -25.90
C LEU A 573 -5.70 -10.11 -24.96
N LEU A 574 -4.89 -9.11 -25.29
CA LEU A 574 -5.02 -7.75 -24.75
C LEU A 574 -5.68 -6.90 -25.84
N ASP A 575 -6.94 -6.53 -25.66
CA ASP A 575 -7.72 -5.70 -26.59
C ASP A 575 -8.20 -4.45 -25.86
N ASP A 576 -8.20 -3.31 -26.56
CA ASP A 576 -8.62 -2.00 -26.06
C ASP A 576 -10.16 -2.01 -25.88
N ILE A 577 -10.60 -2.57 -24.75
CA ILE A 577 -11.96 -2.35 -24.26
C ILE A 577 -11.94 -0.98 -23.60
N ALA A 578 -12.20 0.02 -24.44
CA ALA A 578 -12.78 1.32 -24.12
C ALA A 578 -12.48 1.84 -22.69
N ILE A 579 -11.69 2.92 -22.68
CA ILE A 579 -11.64 3.99 -21.67
C ILE A 579 -10.76 3.71 -20.44
N ASP A 580 -9.43 3.61 -20.62
CA ASP A 580 -8.49 3.91 -19.53
C ASP A 580 -7.11 4.37 -19.98
N PHE A 581 -6.53 5.37 -19.28
CA PHE A 581 -5.23 5.96 -19.63
C PHE A 581 -4.02 5.08 -19.30
N ASN A 582 -4.22 3.89 -18.74
CA ASN A 582 -3.15 2.91 -18.50
C ASN A 582 -3.56 1.57 -19.13
N ASN A 583 -3.76 1.54 -20.45
CA ASN A 583 -3.97 0.34 -21.26
C ASN A 583 -2.71 -0.58 -21.22
N VAL A 584 -2.25 -0.92 -20.02
CA VAL A 584 -0.98 -1.58 -19.72
C VAL A 584 -1.29 -2.79 -18.88
N ALA A 585 -1.09 -3.97 -19.43
CA ALA A 585 -1.13 -5.21 -18.67
C ALA A 585 0.26 -5.51 -18.11
N LEU A 586 0.32 -5.92 -16.83
CA LEU A 586 1.57 -6.28 -16.17
C LEU A 586 1.53 -7.73 -15.72
N TRP A 587 2.52 -8.51 -16.16
CA TRP A 587 2.75 -9.89 -15.74
C TRP A 587 4.09 -9.96 -15.02
N GLU A 588 4.08 -9.77 -13.71
CA GLU A 588 5.27 -9.63 -12.88
C GLU A 588 5.44 -10.80 -11.90
N ALA A 589 6.67 -11.30 -11.80
CA ALA A 589 7.14 -12.15 -10.72
C ALA A 589 8.36 -11.49 -10.05
N GLU A 590 8.16 -10.88 -8.88
CA GLU A 590 9.19 -10.15 -8.13
C GLU A 590 9.68 -10.95 -6.92
N GLY A 591 11.00 -11.08 -6.79
CA GLY A 591 11.66 -11.65 -5.61
C GLY A 591 11.96 -13.15 -5.69
N ILE A 592 12.86 -13.61 -4.80
CA ILE A 592 13.36 -14.98 -4.78
C ILE A 592 12.24 -15.98 -4.46
N GLY A 593 12.09 -16.97 -5.34
CA GLY A 593 11.11 -18.06 -5.18
C GLY A 593 9.73 -17.73 -5.72
N THR A 594 9.52 -16.51 -6.20
CA THR A 594 8.27 -16.09 -6.84
C THR A 594 8.16 -16.70 -8.23
N GLN A 595 7.01 -17.26 -8.58
CA GLN A 595 6.81 -17.97 -9.86
C GLN A 595 5.42 -17.76 -10.46
N LEU A 596 5.38 -17.25 -11.68
CA LEU A 596 4.21 -17.17 -12.55
C LEU A 596 4.37 -18.16 -13.72
N SER A 597 3.41 -19.08 -13.92
CA SER A 597 3.55 -20.15 -14.92
C SER A 597 2.32 -20.33 -15.80
N PHE A 598 2.53 -20.30 -17.11
CA PHE A 598 1.53 -20.59 -18.15
C PHE A 598 2.02 -21.77 -19.02
N PRO A 599 1.96 -23.02 -18.52
CA PRO A 599 2.63 -24.15 -19.16
C PRO A 599 2.03 -24.57 -20.51
N ASN A 600 0.81 -24.14 -20.83
CA ASN A 600 0.10 -24.49 -22.07
C ASN A 600 -0.31 -23.27 -22.91
N LEU A 601 0.12 -22.06 -22.54
CA LEU A 601 -0.14 -20.84 -23.31
C LEU A 601 0.68 -20.87 -24.61
N THR A 602 0.00 -20.82 -25.75
CA THR A 602 0.61 -20.96 -27.08
C THR A 602 0.70 -19.65 -27.87
N SER A 603 -0.17 -18.69 -27.57
CA SER A 603 -0.23 -17.39 -28.27
C SER A 603 -0.58 -16.25 -27.32
N ILE A 604 0.15 -15.14 -27.43
CA ILE A 604 -0.20 -13.83 -26.86
C ILE A 604 -0.42 -12.88 -28.02
N GLN A 605 -1.55 -12.18 -28.00
CA GLN A 605 -1.89 -11.16 -28.99
C GLN A 605 -2.19 -9.86 -28.28
N VAL A 606 -1.53 -8.78 -28.69
CA VAL A 606 -1.87 -7.40 -28.31
C VAL A 606 -2.57 -6.74 -29.50
N GLY A 607 -3.77 -6.23 -29.26
CA GLY A 607 -4.71 -5.70 -30.24
C GLY A 607 -4.44 -4.26 -30.65
N GLN A 608 -5.27 -3.75 -31.56
CA GLN A 608 -5.13 -2.42 -32.15
C GLN A 608 -5.53 -1.31 -31.17
N PRO A 609 -4.85 -0.14 -31.16
CA PRO A 609 -5.31 1.04 -30.43
C PRO A 609 -6.73 1.45 -30.89
N ALA A 610 -7.68 1.62 -29.97
CA ALA A 610 -8.97 2.25 -30.24
C ALA A 610 -8.88 3.78 -30.21
N ALA A 611 -7.82 4.35 -29.61
CA ALA A 611 -7.53 5.78 -29.47
C ALA A 611 -6.02 6.11 -29.70
N ASP A 612 -5.57 7.31 -29.33
CA ASP A 612 -4.19 7.79 -29.57
C ASP A 612 -3.10 7.03 -28.75
N ASP A 613 -3.46 6.10 -27.85
CA ASP A 613 -2.53 5.27 -27.07
C ASP A 613 -2.88 3.77 -27.21
N GLY A 614 -1.96 2.95 -27.75
CA GLY A 614 -2.12 1.50 -27.88
C GLY A 614 -1.94 0.71 -26.57
N PRO A 615 -2.45 -0.54 -26.49
CA PRO A 615 -2.23 -1.42 -25.36
C PRO A 615 -0.77 -1.91 -25.25
N ASP A 616 -0.22 -1.91 -24.03
CA ASP A 616 1.14 -2.43 -23.74
C ASP A 616 1.06 -3.65 -22.81
N LEU A 617 1.78 -4.73 -23.11
CA LEU A 617 1.95 -5.87 -22.20
C LEU A 617 3.40 -5.93 -21.72
N THR A 618 3.61 -5.79 -20.40
CA THR A 618 4.92 -6.01 -19.78
C THR A 618 4.98 -7.36 -19.09
N ILE A 619 5.90 -8.23 -19.50
CA ILE A 619 6.23 -9.51 -18.88
C ILE A 619 7.56 -9.36 -18.14
N ARG A 620 7.53 -9.38 -16.81
CA ARG A 620 8.68 -9.04 -15.98
C ARG A 620 9.02 -10.13 -14.96
N ALA A 621 10.29 -10.53 -14.94
CA ALA A 621 10.88 -11.25 -13.83
C ALA A 621 11.90 -10.35 -13.13
N GLY A 622 11.69 -10.06 -11.86
CA GLY A 622 12.55 -9.17 -11.09
C GLY A 622 13.01 -9.79 -9.76
N GLY A 623 14.15 -9.33 -9.23
CA GLY A 623 14.62 -9.69 -7.88
C GLY A 623 14.84 -11.20 -7.60
N GLY A 624 14.97 -12.05 -8.62
CA GLY A 624 15.06 -13.51 -8.47
C GLY A 624 13.78 -14.30 -8.81
N GLY A 625 12.77 -13.64 -9.39
CA GLY A 625 11.50 -14.26 -9.79
C GLY A 625 11.57 -15.05 -11.10
N LEU A 626 10.51 -15.81 -11.38
CA LEU A 626 10.42 -16.70 -12.54
C LEU A 626 9.08 -16.53 -13.26
N VAL A 627 9.12 -16.20 -14.56
CA VAL A 627 7.95 -16.25 -15.46
C VAL A 627 8.16 -17.37 -16.49
N GLN A 628 7.22 -18.32 -16.57
CA GLN A 628 7.31 -19.47 -17.48
C GLN A 628 6.22 -19.49 -18.53
N LEU A 629 6.62 -19.51 -19.80
CA LEU A 629 5.77 -19.52 -20.99
C LEU A 629 6.16 -20.72 -21.89
N ASP A 630 6.16 -21.92 -21.29
CA ASP A 630 6.80 -23.12 -21.85
C ASP A 630 6.25 -23.60 -23.20
N ALA A 631 4.99 -23.29 -23.51
CA ALA A 631 4.32 -23.68 -24.74
C ALA A 631 4.21 -22.54 -25.78
N LEU A 632 4.73 -21.35 -25.47
CA LEU A 632 4.53 -20.16 -26.28
C LEU A 632 5.26 -20.30 -27.63
N THR A 633 4.50 -20.20 -28.72
CA THR A 633 5.02 -20.27 -30.09
C THR A 633 4.80 -19.00 -30.88
N THR A 634 3.91 -18.12 -30.41
CA THR A 634 3.47 -16.93 -31.15
C THR A 634 3.30 -15.76 -30.20
N LEU A 635 4.02 -14.67 -30.48
CA LEU A 635 3.80 -13.33 -29.96
C LEU A 635 3.44 -12.45 -31.16
N THR A 636 2.33 -11.72 -31.09
CA THR A 636 1.93 -10.80 -32.15
C THR A 636 1.39 -9.52 -31.56
N VAL A 637 1.86 -8.41 -32.11
CA VAL A 637 1.33 -7.06 -31.87
C VAL A 637 0.64 -6.61 -33.15
N GLN A 638 -0.60 -6.15 -33.05
CA GLN A 638 -1.37 -5.63 -34.18
C GLN A 638 -1.58 -4.13 -34.04
N ASP A 639 -0.80 -3.33 -34.76
CA ASP A 639 -1.04 -1.89 -34.83
C ASP A 639 -1.91 -1.48 -36.01
N GLY A 640 -2.67 -0.40 -35.81
CA GLY A 640 -3.44 0.24 -36.87
C GLY A 640 -2.54 1.14 -37.70
N ASP A 641 -2.82 1.27 -39.00
CA ASP A 641 -2.04 2.08 -39.97
C ASP A 641 -2.00 3.63 -39.67
N SER A 642 -2.20 4.08 -38.43
CA SER A 642 -2.29 5.49 -38.05
C SER A 642 -1.02 5.98 -37.36
N ILE A 643 -0.21 6.74 -38.10
CA ILE A 643 1.01 7.48 -37.69
C ILE A 643 0.89 8.46 -36.50
N SER A 644 -0.25 8.47 -35.79
CA SER A 644 -0.56 9.44 -34.72
C SER A 644 -0.82 8.81 -33.35
N ALA A 645 -0.92 7.49 -33.26
CA ALA A 645 -1.13 6.78 -32.00
C ALA A 645 0.22 6.23 -31.47
N ARG A 646 0.41 6.16 -30.14
CA ARG A 646 1.47 5.31 -29.57
C ARG A 646 1.21 3.88 -30.03
N ALA A 647 2.22 3.26 -30.62
CA ALA A 647 2.18 1.85 -31.01
C ALA A 647 2.07 0.96 -29.77
N SER A 648 1.39 -0.17 -29.94
CA SER A 648 1.19 -1.20 -28.92
C SER A 648 2.50 -1.98 -28.75
N ALA A 649 2.87 -2.41 -27.55
CA ALA A 649 4.14 -3.13 -27.34
C ALA A 649 4.01 -4.38 -26.48
N ILE A 650 4.92 -5.35 -26.67
CA ILE A 650 5.15 -6.45 -25.74
C ILE A 650 6.59 -6.38 -25.22
N ASP A 651 6.74 -6.04 -23.95
CA ASP A 651 8.03 -5.93 -23.28
C ASP A 651 8.30 -7.19 -22.45
N VAL A 652 9.45 -7.82 -22.65
CA VAL A 652 9.93 -8.94 -21.85
C VAL A 652 11.19 -8.55 -21.13
N ILE A 653 11.11 -8.46 -19.80
CA ILE A 653 12.16 -7.91 -18.95
C ILE A 653 12.58 -8.96 -17.92
N ALA A 654 13.89 -9.25 -17.87
CA ALA A 654 14.52 -10.00 -16.79
C ALA A 654 15.57 -9.13 -16.10
N ASP A 655 15.25 -8.64 -14.90
CA ASP A 655 16.11 -7.73 -14.14
C ASP A 655 16.53 -8.35 -12.80
N GLY A 656 17.83 -8.47 -12.58
CA GLY A 656 18.40 -8.92 -11.32
C GLY A 656 18.82 -10.39 -11.29
N THR A 657 19.70 -10.72 -10.35
CA THR A 657 20.31 -12.04 -10.26
C THR A 657 19.29 -13.13 -9.91
N GLY A 658 19.16 -14.12 -10.78
CA GLY A 658 18.23 -15.24 -10.59
C GLY A 658 16.86 -15.00 -11.22
N SER A 659 16.59 -13.80 -11.72
CA SER A 659 15.39 -13.48 -12.49
C SER A 659 15.41 -14.21 -13.82
N LEU A 660 14.32 -14.90 -14.18
CA LEU A 660 14.26 -15.76 -15.35
C LEU A 660 12.90 -15.68 -16.05
N VAL A 661 12.91 -15.43 -17.36
CA VAL A 661 11.75 -15.61 -18.26
C VAL A 661 12.04 -16.77 -19.23
N THR A 662 11.14 -17.76 -19.35
CA THR A 662 11.32 -18.91 -20.26
C THR A 662 10.28 -18.96 -21.38
N MET A 663 10.75 -18.98 -22.63
CA MET A 663 9.94 -19.12 -23.85
C MET A 663 10.60 -20.12 -24.84
N PRO A 664 10.72 -21.40 -24.47
CA PRO A 664 11.59 -22.37 -25.16
C PRO A 664 11.15 -22.75 -26.58
N LEU A 665 9.92 -22.43 -26.98
CA LEU A 665 9.36 -22.80 -28.30
C LEU A 665 9.15 -21.59 -29.23
N LEU A 666 9.42 -20.36 -28.78
CA LEU A 666 9.26 -19.16 -29.58
C LEU A 666 10.35 -19.08 -30.65
N SER A 667 9.97 -19.18 -31.93
CA SER A 667 10.92 -19.20 -33.05
C SER A 667 11.11 -17.86 -33.74
N SER A 668 10.15 -16.95 -33.60
CA SER A 668 10.16 -15.59 -34.12
C SER A 668 9.36 -14.67 -33.20
N PHE A 669 9.75 -13.41 -33.12
CA PHE A 669 8.98 -12.35 -32.45
C PHE A 669 8.90 -11.16 -33.43
N ASP A 670 7.69 -10.90 -33.90
CA ASP A 670 7.40 -9.95 -34.96
C ASP A 670 6.40 -8.93 -34.43
N ASP A 671 6.85 -7.68 -34.37
CA ASP A 671 6.04 -6.51 -34.02
C ASP A 671 5.63 -5.81 -35.32
N THR A 672 4.45 -6.14 -35.83
CA THR A 672 4.02 -5.77 -37.19
C THR A 672 3.48 -4.33 -37.29
N ASP A 673 4.23 -3.35 -36.80
CA ASP A 673 3.87 -1.95 -37.02
C ASP A 673 4.25 -1.48 -38.44
N ASN A 674 3.23 -1.08 -39.21
CA ASN A 674 3.38 -0.49 -40.55
C ASN A 674 3.59 1.04 -40.49
N SER A 675 3.69 1.65 -39.31
CA SER A 675 3.73 3.12 -39.15
C SER A 675 5.11 3.74 -39.36
N GLY A 676 6.18 2.93 -39.39
CA GLY A 676 7.51 3.37 -39.80
C GLY A 676 8.19 4.34 -38.83
N GLY A 677 7.97 4.17 -37.52
CA GLY A 677 8.65 4.94 -36.48
C GLY A 677 9.06 4.05 -35.28
N VAL A 678 10.17 4.40 -34.63
CA VAL A 678 10.72 3.69 -33.44
C VAL A 678 9.87 3.92 -32.17
N LEU A 679 8.79 4.70 -32.25
CA LEU A 679 7.94 5.03 -31.10
C LEU A 679 6.93 3.91 -30.83
N GLY A 680 7.37 2.86 -30.13
CA GLY A 680 6.53 1.76 -29.64
C GLY A 680 7.00 0.35 -30.00
N ALA A 681 8.27 0.18 -30.38
CA ALA A 681 8.84 -1.15 -30.61
C ALA A 681 8.85 -1.99 -29.31
N SER A 682 8.42 -3.25 -29.41
CA SER A 682 8.55 -4.25 -28.35
C SER A 682 9.98 -4.42 -27.85
N LEU A 683 10.16 -4.83 -26.59
CA LEU A 683 11.47 -4.96 -25.94
C LEU A 683 11.78 -6.39 -25.45
N LEU A 684 13.03 -6.81 -25.60
CA LEU A 684 13.65 -7.95 -24.92
C LEU A 684 14.84 -7.48 -24.09
N GLU A 685 14.66 -7.29 -22.79
CA GLU A 685 15.69 -6.75 -21.89
C GLU A 685 16.16 -7.78 -20.87
N ALA A 686 17.47 -8.04 -20.82
CA ALA A 686 18.08 -8.79 -19.72
C ALA A 686 19.26 -8.03 -19.13
N ILE A 687 19.12 -7.63 -17.86
CA ILE A 687 20.08 -6.77 -17.14
C ILE A 687 20.29 -7.24 -15.69
N ASN A 688 21.36 -6.77 -15.05
CA ASN A 688 21.72 -7.02 -13.65
C ASN A 688 21.75 -8.51 -13.22
N GLY A 689 22.05 -9.41 -14.17
CA GLY A 689 22.11 -10.85 -13.95
C GLY A 689 20.83 -11.63 -14.30
N GLY A 690 19.83 -10.94 -14.88
CA GLY A 690 18.60 -11.55 -15.39
C GLY A 690 18.84 -12.43 -16.62
N GLN A 691 17.89 -13.33 -16.88
CA GLN A 691 17.99 -14.33 -17.93
C GLN A 691 16.69 -14.45 -18.74
N ILE A 692 16.79 -14.44 -20.06
CA ILE A 692 15.68 -14.77 -20.97
C ILE A 692 16.06 -16.00 -21.79
N GLN A 693 15.30 -17.09 -21.69
CA GLN A 693 15.59 -18.35 -22.38
C GLN A 693 14.68 -18.53 -23.59
N MET A 694 15.29 -18.48 -24.78
CA MET A 694 14.63 -18.57 -26.09
C MET A 694 15.49 -19.38 -27.09
N PRO A 695 15.84 -20.65 -26.79
CA PRO A 695 16.83 -21.46 -27.51
C PRO A 695 16.52 -21.73 -28.99
N VAL A 696 15.33 -21.39 -29.48
CA VAL A 696 14.93 -21.59 -30.88
C VAL A 696 14.55 -20.28 -31.60
N LEU A 697 14.71 -19.11 -30.96
CA LEU A 697 14.39 -17.81 -31.56
C LEU A 697 15.40 -17.45 -32.64
N THR A 698 14.94 -17.44 -33.89
CA THR A 698 15.80 -17.22 -35.07
C THR A 698 15.68 -15.83 -35.69
N ALA A 699 14.58 -15.12 -35.47
CA ALA A 699 14.34 -13.81 -36.07
C ALA A 699 13.54 -12.93 -35.12
N VAL A 700 13.92 -11.65 -35.08
CA VAL A 700 13.10 -10.59 -34.51
C VAL A 700 12.97 -9.44 -35.51
N ASP A 701 11.77 -8.85 -35.58
CA ASP A 701 11.45 -7.71 -36.43
C ASP A 701 10.71 -6.66 -35.59
N GLN A 702 11.24 -5.43 -35.56
CA GLN A 702 10.78 -4.35 -34.69
C GLN A 702 10.74 -4.68 -33.19
N VAL A 703 11.61 -5.60 -32.74
CA VAL A 703 11.79 -5.92 -31.32
C VAL A 703 13.21 -5.58 -30.87
N SER A 704 13.34 -4.56 -30.03
CA SER A 704 14.62 -4.12 -29.49
C SER A 704 15.17 -5.10 -28.46
N ILE A 705 16.49 -5.25 -28.40
CA ILE A 705 17.18 -6.16 -27.49
C ILE A 705 18.21 -5.37 -26.68
N THR A 706 18.13 -5.42 -25.35
CA THR A 706 19.10 -4.80 -24.44
C THR A 706 19.73 -5.83 -23.52
N LEU A 707 21.07 -5.95 -23.54
CA LEU A 707 21.82 -6.91 -22.72
C LEU A 707 23.02 -6.27 -22.03
N ASP A 708 23.17 -6.48 -20.72
CA ASP A 708 24.39 -6.08 -20.00
C ASP A 708 25.44 -7.21 -19.92
N SER A 709 26.62 -6.92 -19.36
CA SER A 709 27.71 -7.89 -19.22
C SER A 709 27.45 -9.08 -18.27
N SER A 710 26.41 -9.02 -17.45
CA SER A 710 26.07 -9.98 -16.40
C SER A 710 24.86 -10.86 -16.73
N SER A 711 24.05 -10.44 -17.70
CA SER A 711 22.81 -11.12 -18.10
C SER A 711 23.01 -12.29 -19.05
N PHE A 712 21.95 -13.04 -19.32
CA PHE A 712 21.95 -14.14 -20.28
C PHE A 712 20.73 -14.10 -21.20
N MET A 713 20.96 -14.29 -22.49
CA MET A 713 19.93 -14.59 -23.47
C MET A 713 20.49 -15.60 -24.47
N ASP A 714 19.67 -16.54 -24.92
CA ASP A 714 20.03 -17.44 -26.02
C ASP A 714 20.15 -16.62 -27.32
N ILE A 715 21.38 -16.24 -27.70
CA ILE A 715 21.67 -15.41 -28.88
C ILE A 715 22.38 -16.15 -30.01
N ALA A 716 22.83 -17.39 -29.76
CA ALA A 716 23.68 -18.12 -30.69
C ALA A 716 22.95 -18.56 -31.97
N GLN A 717 21.64 -18.69 -31.91
CA GLN A 717 20.76 -19.15 -32.98
C GLN A 717 20.05 -18.02 -33.74
N LEU A 718 20.16 -16.78 -33.26
CA LEU A 718 19.53 -15.60 -33.84
C LEU A 718 20.17 -15.28 -35.19
N GLN A 719 19.36 -15.23 -36.25
CA GLN A 719 19.76 -15.02 -37.63
C GLN A 719 19.42 -13.63 -38.15
N GLN A 720 18.34 -13.01 -37.64
CA GLN A 720 17.85 -11.70 -38.07
C GLN A 720 17.45 -10.87 -36.86
N VAL A 721 17.87 -9.61 -36.85
CA VAL A 721 17.41 -8.55 -35.95
C VAL A 721 17.18 -7.33 -36.83
N ILE A 722 15.96 -7.14 -37.30
CA ILE A 722 15.63 -6.12 -38.31
C ILE A 722 14.70 -5.06 -37.73
N ASN A 723 14.82 -3.82 -38.22
CA ASN A 723 14.01 -2.67 -37.82
C ASN A 723 13.98 -2.40 -36.29
N ALA A 724 15.05 -2.72 -35.56
CA ALA A 724 15.09 -2.72 -34.10
C ALA A 724 16.38 -2.09 -33.53
N GLU A 725 16.42 -1.83 -32.23
CA GLU A 725 17.69 -1.50 -31.54
C GLU A 725 18.31 -2.76 -30.92
N LEU A 726 19.60 -3.01 -31.16
CA LEU A 726 20.38 -4.02 -30.46
C LEU A 726 21.44 -3.33 -29.59
N GLU A 727 21.17 -3.19 -28.29
CA GLU A 727 22.05 -2.55 -27.32
C GLU A 727 22.80 -3.56 -26.44
N ILE A 728 24.12 -3.43 -26.39
CA ILE A 728 25.00 -4.23 -25.51
C ILE A 728 25.80 -3.32 -24.57
N ILE A 729 25.65 -3.54 -23.27
CA ILE A 729 26.27 -2.74 -22.21
C ILE A 729 27.39 -3.56 -21.53
N GLY A 730 28.63 -3.31 -21.94
CA GLY A 730 29.82 -3.99 -21.40
C GLY A 730 30.01 -5.45 -21.82
N GLY A 731 31.20 -6.01 -21.54
CA GLY A 731 31.50 -7.42 -21.77
C GLY A 731 31.74 -7.79 -23.25
N THR A 732 31.77 -9.09 -23.57
CA THR A 732 31.93 -9.56 -24.96
C THR A 732 30.75 -10.44 -25.34
N ARG A 733 30.10 -10.13 -26.47
CA ARG A 733 28.96 -10.88 -27.02
C ARG A 733 29.28 -11.30 -28.45
N SER A 734 28.90 -12.53 -28.82
CA SER A 734 29.12 -13.08 -30.15
C SER A 734 27.81 -13.61 -30.69
N PHE A 735 27.47 -13.20 -31.91
CA PHE A 735 26.25 -13.57 -32.63
C PHE A 735 26.64 -14.39 -33.87
N PRO A 736 27.01 -15.67 -33.70
CA PRO A 736 27.63 -16.47 -34.76
C PRO A 736 26.69 -16.84 -35.91
N ALA A 737 25.37 -16.69 -35.73
CA ALA A 737 24.36 -16.98 -36.74
C ALA A 737 23.70 -15.74 -37.34
N LEU A 738 23.96 -14.54 -36.77
CA LEU A 738 23.31 -13.30 -37.17
C LEU A 738 23.82 -12.86 -38.54
N THR A 739 22.95 -12.86 -39.54
CA THR A 739 23.30 -12.55 -40.94
C THR A 739 22.71 -11.24 -41.43
N ASP A 740 21.67 -10.74 -40.77
CA ASP A 740 20.88 -9.60 -41.22
C ASP A 740 20.56 -8.66 -40.04
N LEU A 741 20.91 -7.40 -40.21
CA LEU A 741 20.70 -6.29 -39.27
C LEU A 741 20.03 -5.09 -39.98
N SER A 742 19.38 -5.32 -41.11
CA SER A 742 18.79 -4.25 -41.91
C SER A 742 17.73 -3.45 -41.15
N GLY A 743 17.74 -2.12 -41.34
CA GLY A 743 16.86 -1.16 -40.65
C GLY A 743 17.12 -0.99 -39.15
N SER A 744 18.10 -1.70 -38.57
CA SER A 744 18.35 -1.72 -37.12
C SER A 744 19.45 -0.75 -36.69
N THR A 745 19.46 -0.37 -35.41
CA THR A 745 20.58 0.34 -34.79
C THR A 745 21.38 -0.61 -33.89
N LEU A 746 22.67 -0.78 -34.16
CA LEU A 746 23.57 -1.56 -33.32
C LEU A 746 24.31 -0.64 -32.35
N ARG A 747 23.98 -0.71 -31.06
CA ARG A 747 24.54 0.14 -30.01
C ARG A 747 25.41 -0.67 -29.05
N ALA A 748 26.62 -0.20 -28.80
CA ALA A 748 27.57 -0.81 -27.88
C ALA A 748 28.15 0.23 -26.92
N ASP A 749 28.07 -0.02 -25.61
CA ASP A 749 28.52 0.94 -24.58
C ASP A 749 29.56 0.33 -23.61
N GLY A 750 30.47 1.18 -23.13
CA GLY A 750 31.47 0.89 -22.11
C GLY A 750 32.54 -0.08 -22.60
N THR A 751 32.60 -1.26 -21.98
CA THR A 751 33.58 -2.30 -22.36
C THR A 751 33.02 -3.30 -23.37
N ALA A 752 31.87 -3.02 -23.97
CA ALA A 752 31.20 -3.89 -24.91
C ALA A 752 32.10 -4.21 -26.11
N SER A 753 32.19 -5.48 -26.47
CA SER A 753 32.82 -5.94 -27.70
C SER A 753 31.89 -6.93 -28.38
N LEU A 754 31.44 -6.58 -29.58
CA LEU A 754 30.47 -7.36 -30.34
C LEU A 754 31.18 -8.04 -31.51
N ASP A 755 31.03 -9.35 -31.58
CA ASP A 755 31.41 -10.17 -32.73
C ASP A 755 30.15 -10.56 -33.50
N VAL A 756 29.87 -9.81 -34.56
CA VAL A 756 28.77 -10.05 -35.51
C VAL A 756 29.33 -10.46 -36.87
N SER A 757 30.39 -11.28 -36.88
CA SER A 757 31.15 -11.63 -38.08
C SER A 757 30.39 -12.39 -39.17
N ALA A 758 29.21 -12.93 -38.86
CA ALA A 758 28.33 -13.57 -39.83
C ALA A 758 27.42 -12.58 -40.59
N VAL A 759 27.34 -11.33 -40.15
CA VAL A 759 26.47 -10.31 -40.74
C VAL A 759 26.92 -9.99 -42.17
N SER A 760 25.97 -10.08 -43.09
CA SER A 760 26.15 -9.88 -44.53
C SER A 760 25.23 -8.82 -45.13
N SER A 761 24.28 -8.30 -44.33
CA SER A 761 23.35 -7.23 -44.67
C SER A 761 23.29 -6.23 -43.51
N LEU A 762 23.50 -4.95 -43.81
CA LEU A 762 23.39 -3.81 -42.89
C LEU A 762 22.56 -2.68 -43.53
N ASP A 763 21.78 -2.97 -44.56
CA ASP A 763 21.10 -1.91 -45.31
C ASP A 763 20.17 -1.12 -44.38
N ASN A 764 20.22 0.21 -44.46
CA ASN A 764 19.54 1.14 -43.55
C ASN A 764 19.93 1.06 -42.05
N ALA A 765 21.05 0.41 -41.69
CA ALA A 765 21.44 0.22 -40.29
C ALA A 765 22.34 1.34 -39.70
N GLY A 766 22.06 1.73 -38.46
CA GLY A 766 22.90 2.61 -37.63
C GLY A 766 23.93 1.84 -36.79
N LEU A 767 25.07 2.46 -36.46
CA LEU A 767 26.15 1.86 -35.66
C LEU A 767 26.68 2.84 -34.61
N GLU A 768 26.60 2.50 -33.33
CA GLU A 768 27.06 3.36 -32.25
C GLU A 768 28.01 2.63 -31.29
N ALA A 769 29.29 2.99 -31.31
CA ALA A 769 30.31 2.52 -30.37
C ALA A 769 30.66 3.63 -29.39
N LEU A 770 30.31 3.47 -28.11
CA LEU A 770 30.39 4.50 -27.08
C LEU A 770 31.31 4.08 -25.92
N ASN A 771 31.95 5.06 -25.28
CA ASN A 771 32.69 4.91 -24.02
C ASN A 771 33.74 3.78 -23.96
N GLY A 772 34.37 3.42 -25.08
CA GLY A 772 35.39 2.37 -25.18
C GLY A 772 34.95 1.08 -25.89
N ALA A 773 33.72 1.04 -26.41
CA ALA A 773 33.14 -0.15 -27.02
C ALA A 773 33.70 -0.46 -28.43
N VAL A 774 33.62 -1.73 -28.85
CA VAL A 774 34.12 -2.17 -30.16
C VAL A 774 33.03 -2.92 -30.92
N ILE A 775 32.66 -2.40 -32.09
CA ILE A 775 31.80 -3.03 -33.08
C ILE A 775 32.67 -3.52 -34.23
N ASN A 776 32.70 -4.84 -34.48
CA ASN A 776 33.48 -5.45 -35.56
C ASN A 776 32.58 -6.27 -36.49
N ILE A 777 32.44 -5.81 -37.74
CA ILE A 777 31.56 -6.40 -38.75
C ILE A 777 32.36 -6.69 -40.03
N PRO A 778 33.20 -7.75 -40.03
CA PRO A 778 34.06 -8.04 -41.16
C PRO A 778 33.29 -8.51 -42.41
N GLY A 779 32.10 -9.10 -42.28
CA GLY A 779 31.40 -9.74 -43.41
C GLY A 779 30.67 -8.80 -44.37
N ILE A 780 30.64 -7.50 -44.09
CA ILE A 780 29.88 -6.52 -44.87
C ILE A 780 30.67 -6.06 -46.08
N PHE A 781 30.07 -6.21 -47.26
CA PHE A 781 30.69 -5.86 -48.53
C PHE A 781 30.13 -4.55 -49.12
N ASP A 782 28.83 -4.33 -49.12
CA ASP A 782 28.23 -3.07 -49.55
C ASP A 782 27.20 -2.62 -48.50
N TYR A 783 26.89 -1.32 -48.47
CA TYR A 783 25.85 -0.73 -47.62
C TYR A 783 24.94 0.16 -48.47
N LEU A 784 23.64 -0.09 -48.40
CA LEU A 784 22.61 0.72 -49.04
C LEU A 784 21.76 1.45 -47.99
N LEU A 785 21.57 2.75 -48.16
CA LEU A 785 20.57 3.54 -47.44
C LEU A 785 19.49 3.99 -48.43
N ASP A 786 18.31 3.36 -48.40
CA ASP A 786 17.18 3.61 -49.31
C ASP A 786 15.86 3.69 -48.52
N ASP A 787 15.16 4.81 -48.64
CA ASP A 787 13.89 5.08 -47.96
C ASP A 787 12.69 4.35 -48.58
N ARG A 788 12.83 3.78 -49.79
CA ARG A 788 11.75 3.04 -50.49
C ARG A 788 11.56 1.61 -50.00
N GLU A 789 12.55 1.01 -49.36
CA GLU A 789 12.50 -0.39 -48.94
C GLU A 789 11.77 -0.60 -47.60
N LEU A 790 11.59 0.45 -46.79
CA LEU A 790 11.06 0.34 -45.42
C LEU A 790 9.67 0.97 -45.21
N GLY A 791 9.05 1.54 -46.24
CA GLY A 791 7.73 2.21 -46.09
C GLY A 791 7.74 3.45 -45.18
N LEU A 792 8.93 3.91 -44.77
CA LEU A 792 9.12 5.03 -43.84
C LEU A 792 8.63 6.33 -44.49
N THR A 793 7.82 7.08 -43.74
CA THR A 793 7.25 8.37 -44.20
C THR A 793 7.99 9.58 -43.64
N SER A 794 9.04 9.37 -42.82
CA SER A 794 9.88 10.40 -42.20
C SER A 794 11.37 10.05 -42.30
N GLN A 795 12.25 11.06 -42.10
CA GLN A 795 13.66 11.07 -42.53
C GLN A 795 14.44 9.79 -42.18
N ASN A 796 15.01 9.14 -43.19
CA ASN A 796 15.91 7.99 -43.01
C ASN A 796 17.33 8.52 -42.76
N GLU A 797 17.69 8.71 -41.48
CA GLU A 797 19.02 9.14 -41.05
C GLU A 797 19.80 7.97 -40.46
N ALA A 798 20.97 7.65 -41.02
CA ALA A 798 21.88 6.65 -40.49
C ALA A 798 23.07 7.30 -39.78
N LEU A 799 23.26 6.98 -38.51
CA LEU A 799 24.39 7.46 -37.71
C LEU A 799 25.38 6.32 -37.45
N TRP A 800 26.63 6.54 -37.88
CA TRP A 800 27.78 5.70 -37.54
C TRP A 800 28.73 6.48 -36.64
N LEU A 801 28.58 6.30 -35.33
CA LEU A 801 29.29 7.07 -34.31
C LEU A 801 30.27 6.20 -33.51
N ALA A 802 31.55 6.57 -33.51
CA ALA A 802 32.54 6.10 -32.55
C ALA A 802 32.92 7.24 -31.61
N ASP A 803 32.32 7.29 -30.42
CA ASP A 803 32.57 8.33 -29.41
C ASP A 803 33.33 7.82 -28.20
N GLY A 804 34.46 8.45 -27.89
CA GLY A 804 35.27 8.19 -26.70
C GLY A 804 36.52 7.35 -26.96
N ALA A 805 37.50 7.50 -26.07
CA ALA A 805 38.79 6.84 -26.20
C ALA A 805 38.66 5.31 -26.13
N GLY A 806 39.06 4.64 -27.20
CA GLY A 806 38.97 3.18 -27.32
C GLY A 806 37.70 2.70 -28.02
N SER A 807 36.74 3.58 -28.31
CA SER A 807 35.56 3.27 -29.10
C SER A 807 35.93 3.03 -30.57
N ARG A 808 35.46 1.93 -31.17
CA ARG A 808 35.85 1.53 -32.53
C ARG A 808 34.70 0.92 -33.31
N ILE A 809 34.52 1.37 -34.55
CA ILE A 809 33.72 0.70 -35.59
C ILE A 809 34.68 0.15 -36.64
N GLU A 810 34.64 -1.16 -36.89
CA GLU A 810 35.53 -1.86 -37.82
C GLU A 810 34.75 -2.61 -38.90
N LEU A 811 34.84 -2.12 -40.15
CA LEU A 811 34.20 -2.69 -41.35
C LEU A 811 35.29 -3.04 -42.37
N PHE A 812 35.96 -4.18 -42.17
CA PHE A 812 37.19 -4.51 -42.88
C PHE A 812 37.03 -5.00 -44.33
N ASP A 813 35.85 -5.44 -44.74
CA ASP A 813 35.60 -5.88 -46.12
C ASP A 813 34.64 -4.95 -46.90
N LEU A 814 34.25 -3.81 -46.30
CA LEU A 814 33.34 -2.84 -46.93
C LEU A 814 33.99 -2.29 -48.21
N ASN A 815 33.26 -2.36 -49.31
CA ASN A 815 33.65 -1.95 -50.65
C ASN A 815 32.96 -0.65 -51.06
N SER A 816 31.66 -0.49 -50.80
CA SER A 816 30.93 0.72 -51.18
C SER A 816 29.81 1.12 -50.20
N ILE A 817 29.52 2.43 -50.17
CA ILE A 817 28.35 3.03 -49.51
C ILE A 817 27.54 3.74 -50.59
N GLU A 818 26.25 3.42 -50.68
CA GLU A 818 25.32 3.99 -51.64
C GLU A 818 24.08 4.54 -50.93
N LEU A 819 23.74 5.80 -51.18
CA LEU A 819 22.47 6.42 -50.79
C LEU A 819 21.54 6.40 -51.99
N GLY A 820 20.36 5.78 -51.84
CA GLY A 820 19.36 5.62 -52.89
C GLY A 820 18.52 6.88 -53.13
N ALA A 821 17.84 6.91 -54.29
CA ALA A 821 17.00 8.05 -54.67
C ALA A 821 15.80 8.24 -53.73
N PRO A 822 15.51 9.50 -53.30
CA PRO A 822 14.47 9.80 -52.32
C PRO A 822 13.06 9.36 -52.76
N ALA A 823 12.33 8.69 -51.88
CA ALA A 823 10.91 8.35 -52.00
C ALA A 823 9.99 9.56 -51.75
N THR A 824 10.42 10.52 -50.93
CA THR A 824 9.61 11.67 -50.46
C THR A 824 10.35 13.02 -50.61
N ASP A 825 9.84 14.10 -50.01
CA ASP A 825 10.47 15.43 -50.05
C ASP A 825 11.75 15.52 -49.19
N ASN A 826 12.09 14.50 -48.40
CA ASN A 826 13.33 14.40 -47.61
C ASN A 826 14.13 13.16 -48.04
N GLY A 827 15.36 13.33 -48.54
CA GLY A 827 16.25 12.22 -48.90
C GLY A 827 17.00 11.58 -47.73
N PRO A 828 17.62 10.40 -47.97
CA PRO A 828 18.39 9.66 -46.98
C PRO A 828 19.67 10.42 -46.60
N ARG A 829 20.02 10.42 -45.31
CA ARG A 829 21.23 11.11 -44.81
C ARG A 829 22.09 10.17 -44.00
N MET A 830 23.40 10.25 -44.19
CA MET A 830 24.35 9.41 -43.45
C MET A 830 25.41 10.27 -42.78
N GLN A 831 25.59 10.08 -41.47
CA GLN A 831 26.67 10.69 -40.70
C GLN A 831 27.63 9.63 -40.21
N ILE A 832 28.90 9.75 -40.57
CA ILE A 832 30.01 8.92 -40.10
C ILE A 832 30.89 9.80 -39.22
N GLU A 833 30.87 9.57 -37.92
CA GLU A 833 31.59 10.40 -36.95
C GLU A 833 32.53 9.60 -36.04
N ALA A 834 33.78 10.07 -35.95
CA ALA A 834 34.69 9.73 -34.88
C ALA A 834 34.87 10.94 -33.96
N SER A 835 34.57 10.79 -32.67
CA SER A 835 34.66 11.87 -31.69
C SER A 835 35.35 11.44 -30.39
N ASN A 836 35.94 12.39 -29.67
CA ASN A 836 36.60 12.21 -28.37
C ASN A 836 37.62 11.04 -28.26
N GLY A 837 38.33 10.71 -29.35
CA GLY A 837 39.31 9.62 -29.39
C GLY A 837 38.82 8.30 -29.99
N GLY A 838 37.60 8.27 -30.55
CA GLY A 838 37.04 7.12 -31.24
C GLY A 838 37.63 6.88 -32.63
N ILE A 839 37.42 5.70 -33.19
CA ILE A 839 37.95 5.30 -34.50
C ILE A 839 36.87 4.65 -35.35
N VAL A 840 36.59 5.21 -36.52
CA VAL A 840 35.80 4.54 -37.57
C VAL A 840 36.75 4.06 -38.67
N ASN A 841 36.80 2.75 -38.89
CA ASN A 841 37.70 2.13 -39.86
C ASN A 841 36.94 1.57 -41.06
N LEU A 842 36.96 2.33 -42.16
CA LEU A 842 36.38 1.98 -43.47
C LEU A 842 37.49 1.84 -44.52
N SER A 843 38.66 1.34 -44.10
CA SER A 843 39.90 1.43 -44.89
C SER A 843 39.88 0.71 -46.23
N THR A 844 38.92 -0.19 -46.45
CA THR A 844 38.72 -0.93 -47.71
C THR A 844 37.68 -0.30 -48.62
N ALA A 845 36.86 0.63 -48.15
CA ALA A 845 35.83 1.27 -48.96
C ALA A 845 36.47 2.00 -50.13
N THR A 846 35.97 1.75 -51.34
CA THR A 846 36.52 2.25 -52.60
C THR A 846 35.68 3.35 -53.23
N SER A 847 34.37 3.36 -52.95
CA SER A 847 33.43 4.35 -53.47
C SER A 847 32.33 4.71 -52.47
N PHE A 848 32.07 6.01 -52.31
CA PHE A 848 30.85 6.56 -51.72
C PHE A 848 30.05 7.25 -52.83
N SER A 849 28.76 6.97 -52.92
CA SER A 849 27.88 7.57 -53.92
C SER A 849 26.52 7.95 -53.35
N VAL A 850 26.04 9.12 -53.73
CA VAL A 850 24.70 9.60 -53.44
C VAL A 850 23.93 9.65 -54.76
N LEU A 851 22.81 8.93 -54.84
CA LEU A 851 21.92 8.95 -56.00
C LEU A 851 20.73 9.85 -55.73
N ASP A 852 20.69 11.05 -56.32
CA ASP A 852 19.54 11.93 -56.21
C ASP A 852 18.49 11.70 -57.31
N GLY A 853 17.22 11.96 -56.97
CA GLY A 853 16.09 11.88 -57.89
C GLY A 853 15.99 13.12 -58.80
N ASP A 854 15.44 12.95 -60.01
CA ASP A 854 15.36 13.98 -61.07
C ASP A 854 14.51 15.25 -60.75
N SER A 855 14.14 15.54 -59.50
CA SER A 855 13.13 16.56 -59.14
C SER A 855 13.65 17.68 -58.22
N ILE A 856 13.61 18.90 -58.75
CA ILE A 856 14.02 20.22 -58.20
C ILE A 856 13.35 20.68 -56.88
N SER A 857 12.71 19.82 -56.10
CA SER A 857 11.98 20.19 -54.87
C SER A 857 12.23 19.30 -53.65
N GLN A 858 13.17 18.36 -53.71
CA GLN A 858 13.42 17.40 -52.64
C GLN A 858 14.69 17.80 -51.85
N LEU A 859 14.61 17.85 -50.51
CA LEU A 859 15.73 18.08 -49.59
C LEU A 859 16.61 16.82 -49.47
N ARG A 860 17.64 16.85 -48.62
CA ARG A 860 19.06 16.76 -48.97
C ARG A 860 19.49 15.31 -48.74
N SER A 861 20.08 14.65 -49.72
CA SER A 861 20.82 13.42 -49.47
C SER A 861 22.29 13.78 -49.28
N ASP A 862 22.93 13.32 -48.21
CA ASP A 862 24.34 13.64 -47.94
C ASP A 862 25.05 12.53 -47.18
N ILE A 863 26.34 12.37 -47.44
CA ILE A 863 27.25 11.56 -46.63
C ILE A 863 28.22 12.50 -45.94
N ASP A 864 28.03 12.71 -44.65
CA ASP A 864 28.90 13.53 -43.82
C ASP A 864 29.90 12.66 -43.07
N VAL A 865 31.19 12.97 -43.22
CA VAL A 865 32.29 12.27 -42.54
C VAL A 865 33.05 13.25 -41.66
N LEU A 866 32.98 13.04 -40.35
CA LEU A 866 33.52 13.93 -39.33
C LEU A 866 34.56 13.20 -38.47
N ALA A 867 35.69 13.87 -38.23
CA ALA A 867 36.64 13.49 -37.18
C ALA A 867 36.88 14.68 -36.24
N THR A 868 36.30 14.62 -35.04
CA THR A 868 36.27 15.73 -34.08
C THR A 868 37.05 15.40 -32.81
N GLY A 869 37.99 16.27 -32.43
CA GLY A 869 38.77 16.10 -31.20
C GLY A 869 40.03 15.24 -31.33
N THR A 870 40.90 15.33 -30.34
CA THR A 870 42.24 14.70 -30.39
C THR A 870 42.15 13.19 -30.29
N GLY A 871 42.79 12.49 -31.24
CA GLY A 871 42.85 11.03 -31.27
C GLY A 871 41.69 10.38 -32.03
N SER A 872 40.68 11.17 -32.44
CA SER A 872 39.57 10.71 -33.27
C SER A 872 40.04 10.46 -34.70
N GLN A 873 39.67 9.32 -35.30
CA GLN A 873 40.12 8.94 -36.64
C GLN A 873 39.02 8.34 -37.49
N VAL A 874 38.91 8.80 -38.74
CA VAL A 874 38.18 8.08 -39.80
C VAL A 874 39.15 7.63 -40.89
N LEU A 875 39.22 6.31 -41.13
CA LEU A 875 40.18 5.70 -42.04
C LEU A 875 39.51 5.33 -43.38
N LEU A 876 39.87 6.03 -44.46
CA LEU A 876 39.32 5.85 -45.82
C LEU A 876 40.45 5.54 -46.82
N ASN A 877 41.33 4.60 -46.44
CA ASN A 877 42.61 4.35 -47.11
C ASN A 877 42.51 3.93 -48.59
N SER A 878 41.40 3.32 -49.00
CA SER A 878 41.17 2.83 -50.35
C SER A 878 40.16 3.65 -51.15
N LEU A 879 39.65 4.76 -50.58
CA LEU A 879 38.58 5.55 -51.19
C LEU A 879 39.10 6.28 -52.43
N THR A 880 38.61 5.88 -53.60
CA THR A 880 39.01 6.45 -54.90
C THR A 880 37.93 7.33 -55.52
N ALA A 881 36.67 7.11 -55.17
CA ALA A 881 35.52 7.87 -55.64
C ALA A 881 34.66 8.31 -54.45
N PHE A 882 34.32 9.59 -54.41
CA PHE A 882 33.28 10.14 -53.53
C PHE A 882 32.48 11.09 -54.40
N ASP A 883 31.29 10.64 -54.78
CA ASP A 883 30.47 11.27 -55.81
C ASP A 883 29.09 11.60 -55.26
N ASP A 884 28.82 12.89 -55.13
CA ASP A 884 27.54 13.46 -54.72
C ASP A 884 26.89 14.20 -55.90
N THR A 885 27.00 13.63 -57.12
CA THR A 885 26.55 14.31 -58.33
C THR A 885 25.04 14.23 -58.48
N ASP A 886 24.36 15.33 -58.12
CA ASP A 886 22.98 15.60 -58.49
C ASP A 886 22.80 15.70 -60.02
N SER A 887 21.77 15.04 -60.54
CA SER A 887 21.37 15.09 -61.95
C SER A 887 20.62 16.38 -62.32
N ALA A 888 20.18 17.19 -61.36
CA ALA A 888 19.22 18.28 -61.55
C ALA A 888 19.72 19.71 -61.23
N GLY A 889 20.96 19.91 -60.81
CA GLY A 889 21.52 21.25 -60.56
C GLY A 889 20.79 22.00 -59.44
N SER A 890 20.25 21.25 -58.48
CA SER A 890 19.52 21.74 -57.31
C SER A 890 20.50 22.20 -56.20
N GLN A 891 20.03 23.06 -55.28
CA GLN A 891 20.81 23.63 -54.17
C GLN A 891 20.87 22.71 -52.94
N ASP A 892 21.01 21.40 -53.18
CA ASP A 892 20.88 20.38 -52.14
C ASP A 892 22.21 20.17 -51.40
N GLY A 893 22.16 19.54 -50.22
CA GLY A 893 23.27 19.49 -49.27
C GLY A 893 24.45 18.74 -49.85
N THR A 894 25.61 19.39 -49.99
CA THR A 894 26.85 18.71 -50.35
C THR A 894 27.33 17.83 -49.20
N SER A 895 27.68 16.59 -49.50
CA SER A 895 28.42 15.68 -48.61
C SER A 895 29.67 16.37 -48.04
N LEU A 896 30.02 16.09 -46.80
CA LEU A 896 31.09 16.78 -46.08
C LEU A 896 32.23 15.84 -45.66
N LEU A 897 33.46 16.31 -45.82
CA LEU A 897 34.64 15.78 -45.12
C LEU A 897 35.15 16.84 -44.15
N GLU A 898 34.99 16.65 -42.85
CA GLU A 898 35.39 17.64 -41.84
C GLU A 898 36.35 17.08 -40.78
N VAL A 899 37.45 17.80 -40.55
CA VAL A 899 38.34 17.57 -39.40
C VAL A 899 38.39 18.80 -38.49
N SER A 900 38.20 18.58 -37.20
CA SER A 900 38.29 19.64 -36.18
C SER A 900 38.91 19.15 -34.86
N GLY A 901 39.47 20.07 -34.06
CA GLY A 901 39.92 19.80 -32.69
C GLY A 901 41.07 18.78 -32.55
N GLY A 902 41.82 18.52 -33.62
CA GLY A 902 42.89 17.53 -33.65
C GLY A 902 42.50 16.13 -34.15
N GLY A 903 41.33 15.99 -34.78
CA GLY A 903 40.89 14.76 -35.44
C GLY A 903 41.63 14.49 -36.77
N GLU A 904 41.51 13.27 -37.28
CA GLU A 904 42.18 12.82 -38.50
C GLU A 904 41.25 12.08 -39.47
N ILE A 905 41.24 12.49 -40.75
CA ILE A 905 40.60 11.75 -41.85
C ILE A 905 41.68 11.31 -42.86
N GLN A 906 41.81 10.00 -43.09
CA GLN A 906 42.82 9.44 -44.00
C GLN A 906 42.22 9.11 -45.38
N ILE A 907 42.48 9.95 -46.38
CA ILE A 907 42.02 9.79 -47.78
C ILE A 907 43.20 9.77 -48.80
N PRO A 908 44.21 8.90 -48.64
CA PRO A 908 45.49 8.99 -49.35
C PRO A 908 45.42 8.79 -50.88
N VAL A 909 44.30 8.28 -51.41
CA VAL A 909 44.13 7.96 -52.84
C VAL A 909 42.92 8.63 -53.50
N LEU A 910 42.17 9.48 -52.78
CA LEU A 910 41.02 10.20 -53.31
C LEU A 910 41.47 11.43 -54.13
N THR A 911 41.32 11.38 -55.46
CA THR A 911 41.87 12.42 -56.36
C THR A 911 40.88 13.44 -56.87
N SER A 912 39.60 13.07 -57.01
CA SER A 912 38.61 13.90 -57.72
C SER A 912 37.21 13.73 -57.10
N PRO A 913 37.01 14.14 -55.83
CA PRO A 913 35.67 14.21 -55.27
C PRO A 913 34.79 15.18 -56.07
N GLN A 914 33.51 14.83 -56.25
CA GLN A 914 32.52 15.64 -56.98
C GLN A 914 31.41 16.02 -56.01
N GLN A 915 31.12 17.33 -55.87
CA GLN A 915 30.13 17.87 -54.94
C GLN A 915 30.36 17.53 -53.45
N VAL A 916 31.60 17.19 -53.06
CA VAL A 916 31.97 16.91 -51.67
C VAL A 916 32.70 18.09 -51.06
N SER A 917 32.11 18.73 -50.07
CA SER A 917 32.70 19.82 -49.29
C SER A 917 33.82 19.33 -48.37
N ILE A 918 34.83 20.18 -48.15
CA ILE A 918 35.99 19.87 -47.31
C ILE A 918 36.16 20.97 -46.24
N GLY A 919 36.13 20.59 -44.97
CA GLY A 919 36.36 21.45 -43.80
C GLY A 919 37.63 21.05 -43.05
N LEU A 920 38.54 21.99 -42.81
CA LEU A 920 39.70 21.77 -41.94
C LEU A 920 39.97 22.95 -41.00
N ASP A 921 40.32 22.65 -39.77
CA ASP A 921 40.90 23.62 -38.84
C ASP A 921 42.43 23.54 -38.73
N ALA A 922 43.03 24.43 -37.93
CA ALA A 922 44.47 24.53 -37.73
C ALA A 922 45.13 23.30 -37.06
N THR A 923 44.35 22.42 -36.46
CA THR A 923 44.79 21.30 -35.61
C THR A 923 44.48 19.93 -36.17
N GLY A 924 43.45 19.81 -37.01
CA GLY A 924 43.05 18.59 -37.69
C GLY A 924 44.04 18.15 -38.77
N VAL A 925 43.97 16.87 -39.14
CA VAL A 925 44.84 16.24 -40.12
C VAL A 925 44.02 15.58 -41.21
N MET A 926 44.13 16.06 -42.45
CA MET A 926 43.58 15.40 -43.63
C MET A 926 44.62 15.46 -44.75
N ASN A 927 44.99 14.30 -45.33
CA ASN A 927 45.90 14.28 -46.45
C ASN A 927 45.16 14.69 -47.72
N VAL A 928 45.28 15.95 -48.12
CA VAL A 928 44.64 16.51 -49.32
C VAL A 928 45.59 16.63 -50.52
N THR A 929 46.84 16.17 -50.39
CA THR A 929 47.89 16.46 -51.38
C THR A 929 47.65 15.76 -52.72
N GLN A 930 46.92 14.65 -52.74
CA GLN A 930 46.56 13.88 -53.92
C GLN A 930 45.35 14.44 -54.68
N ILE A 931 44.59 15.37 -54.10
CA ILE A 931 43.39 15.94 -54.74
C ILE A 931 43.81 16.80 -55.94
N THR A 932 43.22 16.50 -57.09
CA THR A 932 43.46 17.15 -58.39
C THR A 932 42.28 17.99 -58.88
N SER A 933 41.07 17.65 -58.43
CA SER A 933 39.82 18.34 -58.77
C SER A 933 38.91 18.35 -57.56
N LEU A 934 38.22 19.46 -57.35
CA LEU A 934 37.17 19.62 -56.34
C LEU A 934 36.13 20.54 -56.97
N THR A 935 35.12 19.98 -57.64
CA THR A 935 34.13 20.76 -58.41
C THR A 935 32.81 20.82 -57.64
N ASP A 936 32.10 21.94 -57.78
CA ASP A 936 30.79 22.17 -57.17
C ASP A 936 30.75 21.87 -55.65
N ALA A 937 31.81 22.22 -54.92
CA ALA A 937 31.96 21.94 -53.48
C ALA A 937 32.28 23.18 -52.66
N VAL A 938 32.23 23.09 -51.32
CA VAL A 938 32.69 24.13 -50.40
C VAL A 938 33.99 23.72 -49.72
N LEU A 939 35.07 24.46 -49.94
CA LEU A 939 36.33 24.33 -49.23
C LEU A 939 36.41 25.34 -48.09
N THR A 940 36.25 24.89 -46.84
CA THR A 940 36.35 25.73 -45.64
C THR A 940 37.65 25.46 -44.87
N LEU A 941 38.41 26.53 -44.60
CA LEU A 941 39.68 26.47 -43.90
C LEU A 941 39.68 27.45 -42.72
N THR A 942 39.85 26.97 -41.49
CA THR A 942 39.76 27.77 -40.26
C THR A 942 41.06 27.74 -39.46
N GLY A 943 41.83 28.83 -39.53
CA GLY A 943 43.16 28.93 -38.91
C GLY A 943 44.22 28.04 -39.57
N GLY A 944 45.48 28.50 -39.60
CA GLY A 944 46.60 27.74 -40.19
C GLY A 944 46.79 27.94 -41.70
N SER A 945 47.72 27.19 -42.29
CA SER A 945 47.99 27.25 -43.75
C SER A 945 47.97 25.85 -44.34
N LEU A 946 47.16 25.66 -45.38
CA LEU A 946 47.08 24.39 -46.11
C LEU A 946 47.47 24.60 -47.57
N ALA A 947 48.13 23.60 -48.14
CA ALA A 947 48.58 23.64 -49.53
C ALA A 947 47.93 22.50 -50.32
N PHE A 948 47.38 22.84 -51.48
CA PHE A 948 46.82 21.90 -52.44
C PHE A 948 47.70 21.86 -53.69
N PRO A 949 48.87 21.19 -53.63
CA PRO A 949 49.90 21.28 -54.67
C PRO A 949 49.50 20.69 -56.03
N ASN A 950 48.47 19.82 -56.06
CA ASN A 950 48.01 19.14 -57.26
C ASN A 950 46.60 19.55 -57.70
N LEU A 951 45.91 20.40 -56.93
CA LEU A 951 44.52 20.81 -57.21
C LEU A 951 44.50 21.79 -58.39
N ALA A 952 44.07 21.29 -59.55
CA ALA A 952 44.08 22.02 -60.82
C ALA A 952 42.71 22.60 -61.18
N ASP A 953 41.62 22.01 -60.68
CA ASP A 953 40.24 22.37 -60.99
C ASP A 953 39.42 22.59 -59.72
N LEU A 954 38.83 23.79 -59.62
CA LEU A 954 37.93 24.23 -58.56
C LEU A 954 36.66 24.87 -59.16
N SER A 955 36.28 24.47 -60.36
CA SER A 955 35.12 25.05 -61.05
C SER A 955 33.84 24.84 -60.23
N GLY A 956 32.94 25.83 -60.25
CA GLY A 956 31.68 25.84 -59.51
C GLY A 956 31.80 25.88 -57.97
N SER A 957 33.01 25.92 -57.40
CA SER A 957 33.22 25.72 -55.96
C SER A 957 33.33 27.02 -55.14
N ILE A 958 33.02 26.96 -53.85
CA ILE A 958 33.18 28.06 -52.89
C ILE A 958 34.44 27.83 -52.04
N ILE A 959 35.34 28.80 -51.97
CA ILE A 959 36.50 28.79 -51.06
C ILE A 959 36.22 29.73 -49.88
N ARG A 960 36.24 29.22 -48.64
CA ARG A 960 36.10 29.99 -47.40
C ARG A 960 37.38 29.90 -46.56
N ALA A 961 38.17 30.97 -46.54
CA ALA A 961 39.36 31.08 -45.71
C ALA A 961 39.09 32.00 -44.49
N ILE A 962 39.02 31.43 -43.29
CA ILE A 962 38.73 32.14 -42.05
C ILE A 962 40.00 32.15 -41.17
N GLY A 963 40.72 33.27 -41.15
CA GLY A 963 41.98 33.40 -40.41
C GLY A 963 43.08 32.41 -40.85
N SER A 964 42.94 31.84 -42.05
CA SER A 964 43.80 30.81 -42.64
C SER A 964 44.42 31.26 -43.96
N SER A 965 45.45 30.58 -44.45
CA SER A 965 46.00 30.80 -45.80
C SER A 965 45.92 29.54 -46.66
N ALA A 966 45.33 29.66 -47.85
CA ALA A 966 45.22 28.58 -48.83
C ALA A 966 46.23 28.79 -49.97
N ASP A 967 47.20 27.88 -50.12
CA ASP A 967 48.03 27.83 -51.32
C ASP A 967 47.31 27.02 -52.40
N LEU A 968 46.65 27.76 -53.30
CA LEU A 968 45.90 27.28 -54.45
C LEU A 968 46.63 27.63 -55.77
N SER A 969 47.96 27.70 -55.73
CA SER A 969 48.77 28.09 -56.89
C SER A 969 48.71 27.11 -58.07
N ALA A 970 48.33 25.86 -57.82
CA ALA A 970 48.12 24.83 -58.84
C ALA A 970 46.79 24.98 -59.60
N VAL A 971 45.83 25.74 -59.08
CA VAL A 971 44.49 25.89 -59.65
C VAL A 971 44.56 26.67 -60.95
N THR A 972 44.10 26.06 -62.03
CA THR A 972 44.06 26.64 -63.39
C THR A 972 42.64 26.82 -63.90
N GLN A 973 41.68 26.02 -63.42
CA GLN A 973 40.26 26.14 -63.71
C GLN A 973 39.52 26.57 -62.44
N PHE A 974 38.75 27.65 -62.54
CA PHE A 974 37.98 28.22 -61.42
C PHE A 974 36.71 28.92 -61.94
N ASP A 975 36.22 28.52 -63.12
CA ASP A 975 35.01 29.10 -63.70
C ASP A 975 33.82 28.79 -62.76
N GLY A 976 32.91 29.75 -62.59
CA GLY A 976 31.79 29.64 -61.63
C GLY A 976 32.16 29.76 -60.15
N GLY A 977 33.44 29.70 -59.80
CA GLY A 977 33.89 29.65 -58.41
C GLY A 977 33.67 30.94 -57.62
N GLN A 978 33.51 30.80 -56.30
CA GLN A 978 33.37 31.88 -55.33
C GLN A 978 34.50 31.86 -54.30
N VAL A 979 34.87 33.03 -53.77
CA VAL A 979 35.95 33.15 -52.77
C VAL A 979 35.55 34.09 -51.65
N ASP A 980 35.69 33.63 -50.42
CA ASP A 980 35.45 34.35 -49.19
C ASP A 980 36.68 34.28 -48.28
N ALA A 981 37.33 35.42 -48.06
CA ALA A 981 38.44 35.54 -47.12
C ALA A 981 38.04 36.41 -45.92
N PHE A 982 37.93 35.81 -44.74
CA PHE A 982 37.50 36.47 -43.49
C PHE A 982 38.60 36.51 -42.42
N ASN A 983 38.60 37.55 -41.59
CA ASN A 983 39.36 37.61 -40.33
C ASN A 983 40.85 37.23 -40.42
N GLY A 984 41.56 37.67 -41.47
CA GLY A 984 42.96 37.33 -41.72
C GLY A 984 43.16 36.21 -42.75
N GLY A 985 42.08 35.79 -43.43
CA GLY A 985 42.10 34.80 -44.50
C GLY A 985 42.90 35.26 -45.72
N VAL A 986 43.73 34.41 -46.30
CA VAL A 986 44.53 34.73 -47.50
C VAL A 986 44.34 33.66 -48.57
N VAL A 987 43.81 34.06 -49.72
CA VAL A 987 43.60 33.19 -50.89
C VAL A 987 44.36 33.77 -52.09
N THR A 988 45.23 32.95 -52.71
CA THR A 988 45.99 33.34 -53.90
C THR A 988 45.84 32.30 -55.01
N LEU A 989 45.24 32.72 -56.14
CA LEU A 989 44.94 31.88 -57.30
C LEU A 989 45.89 32.26 -58.46
N SER A 990 47.15 31.83 -58.36
CA SER A 990 48.20 32.20 -59.34
C SER A 990 48.10 31.45 -60.67
N GLY A 991 47.51 30.26 -60.70
CA GLY A 991 47.37 29.48 -61.94
C GLY A 991 46.19 29.91 -62.82
N VAL A 992 45.22 30.66 -62.28
CA VAL A 992 44.00 31.09 -62.98
C VAL A 992 44.31 32.25 -63.92
N THR A 993 44.09 32.05 -65.22
CA THR A 993 44.35 33.07 -66.27
C THR A 993 43.09 33.67 -66.89
N THR A 994 41.97 32.97 -66.76
CA THR A 994 40.63 33.37 -67.20
C THR A 994 39.63 33.00 -66.12
N TYR A 995 38.53 33.75 -66.01
CA TYR A 995 37.42 33.44 -65.13
C TYR A 995 36.12 33.76 -65.85
N VAL A 996 35.24 32.79 -65.93
CA VAL A 996 33.89 32.93 -66.49
C VAL A 996 32.90 32.57 -65.39
N THR A 997 31.91 33.42 -65.13
CA THR A 997 30.77 33.00 -64.31
C THR A 997 29.88 32.07 -65.12
N ASP A 998 29.47 30.95 -64.55
CA ASP A 998 28.43 30.04 -65.06
C ASP A 998 27.36 29.78 -63.98
N SER A 999 26.30 29.04 -64.33
CA SER A 999 25.29 28.57 -63.38
C SER A 999 25.75 27.29 -62.69
N GLY A 1000 26.81 27.37 -61.87
CA GLY A 1000 27.12 26.31 -60.91
C GLY A 1000 26.01 26.13 -59.86
N ASN A 1001 26.11 25.08 -59.03
CA ASN A 1001 25.05 24.69 -58.08
C ASN A 1001 24.78 25.71 -56.94
N PHE A 1002 25.65 26.70 -56.69
CA PHE A 1002 25.55 27.63 -55.54
C PHE A 1002 24.87 28.99 -55.83
N GLY A 1003 24.06 29.10 -56.89
CA GLY A 1003 23.10 30.19 -57.08
C GLY A 1003 23.46 31.25 -58.12
N THR A 1004 22.56 32.24 -58.28
CA THR A 1004 22.61 33.28 -59.34
C THR A 1004 23.56 34.45 -59.05
N VAL A 1005 24.25 34.45 -57.90
CA VAL A 1005 25.18 35.50 -57.49
C VAL A 1005 26.54 34.89 -57.16
N GLY A 1006 27.53 35.14 -58.02
CA GLY A 1006 28.93 34.86 -57.71
C GLY A 1006 29.52 35.90 -56.75
N LEU A 1007 30.46 35.48 -55.90
CA LEU A 1007 31.07 36.32 -54.88
C LEU A 1007 32.60 36.16 -54.84
N ILE A 1008 33.31 37.28 -54.85
CA ILE A 1008 34.74 37.36 -54.55
C ILE A 1008 34.93 38.41 -53.46
N GLN A 1009 35.09 37.96 -52.22
CA GLN A 1009 35.12 38.81 -51.03
C GLN A 1009 36.40 38.67 -50.22
N ALA A 1010 36.94 39.81 -49.79
CA ALA A 1010 37.91 39.92 -48.70
C ALA A 1010 37.38 40.84 -47.60
N ALA A 1011 37.27 40.32 -46.38
CA ALA A 1011 36.65 40.98 -45.26
C ALA A 1011 37.48 40.87 -43.97
N GLY A 1012 37.82 42.00 -43.36
CA GLY A 1012 38.57 42.05 -42.11
C GLY A 1012 40.08 42.27 -42.27
N ALA A 1013 40.75 42.47 -41.14
CA ALA A 1013 42.18 42.79 -41.09
C ALA A 1013 43.06 41.65 -41.64
N ASN A 1014 44.00 42.00 -42.52
CA ASN A 1014 44.89 41.06 -43.23
C ASN A 1014 44.17 40.06 -44.14
N SER A 1015 42.86 40.19 -44.36
CA SER A 1015 42.15 39.34 -45.30
C SER A 1015 42.49 39.75 -46.74
N SER A 1016 42.85 38.81 -47.60
CA SER A 1016 43.12 39.11 -49.02
C SER A 1016 42.75 37.98 -49.98
N VAL A 1017 42.25 38.38 -51.14
CA VAL A 1017 42.03 37.50 -52.30
C VAL A 1017 42.82 38.07 -53.48
N SER A 1018 43.67 37.27 -54.10
CA SER A 1018 44.49 37.71 -55.23
C SER A 1018 44.45 36.74 -56.41
N PHE A 1019 44.31 37.31 -57.61
CA PHE A 1019 44.41 36.61 -58.89
C PHE A 1019 45.58 37.21 -59.71
N PRO A 1020 46.85 36.85 -59.42
CA PRO A 1020 48.03 37.49 -60.00
C PRO A 1020 48.11 37.44 -61.52
N ASN A 1021 47.64 36.36 -62.14
CA ASN A 1021 47.80 36.07 -63.57
C ASN A 1021 46.49 36.07 -64.36
N LEU A 1022 45.36 36.44 -63.74
CA LEU A 1022 44.07 36.57 -64.42
C LEU A 1022 44.14 37.73 -65.42
N THR A 1023 43.83 37.47 -66.70
CA THR A 1023 43.92 38.46 -67.78
C THR A 1023 42.57 38.87 -68.36
N ASP A 1024 41.56 38.00 -68.23
CA ASP A 1024 40.21 38.15 -68.77
C ASP A 1024 39.18 37.64 -67.75
N LEU A 1025 38.18 38.46 -67.45
CA LEU A 1025 37.05 38.12 -66.57
C LEU A 1025 35.76 38.31 -67.36
N GLN A 1026 34.90 37.28 -67.37
CA GLN A 1026 33.62 37.32 -68.08
C GLN A 1026 32.48 36.98 -67.14
N VAL A 1027 31.44 37.82 -67.10
CA VAL A 1027 30.14 37.43 -66.56
C VAL A 1027 29.36 36.76 -67.68
N GLY A 1028 29.19 35.45 -67.58
CA GLY A 1028 28.66 34.58 -68.64
C GLY A 1028 27.14 34.61 -68.79
N VAL A 1029 26.65 33.90 -69.81
CA VAL A 1029 25.23 33.58 -69.99
C VAL A 1029 25.03 32.13 -69.54
N PRO A 1030 24.28 31.87 -68.45
CA PRO A 1030 24.08 30.50 -67.99
C PRO A 1030 23.24 29.70 -68.98
N SER A 1031 23.42 28.39 -68.98
CA SER A 1031 22.66 27.46 -69.82
C SER A 1031 21.16 27.44 -69.49
N SER A 1032 20.80 27.76 -68.25
CA SER A 1032 19.43 27.82 -67.71
C SER A 1032 18.63 29.09 -68.09
N GLY A 1033 19.30 30.12 -68.62
CA GLY A 1033 18.66 31.38 -69.04
C GLY A 1033 18.40 32.39 -67.91
N THR A 1034 18.62 32.03 -66.64
CA THR A 1034 18.46 32.88 -65.45
C THR A 1034 19.47 34.03 -65.41
N GLY A 1035 19.17 35.12 -64.71
CA GLY A 1035 20.08 36.25 -64.53
C GLY A 1035 21.26 35.90 -63.62
N MET A 1036 22.44 36.47 -63.87
CA MET A 1036 23.64 36.23 -63.07
C MET A 1036 24.35 37.52 -62.67
N ARG A 1037 24.64 37.65 -61.38
CA ARG A 1037 25.38 38.78 -60.80
C ARG A 1037 26.73 38.30 -60.26
N LEU A 1038 27.77 39.12 -60.39
CA LEU A 1038 29.05 38.88 -59.71
C LEU A 1038 29.37 40.06 -58.81
N ASP A 1039 29.62 39.78 -57.54
CA ASP A 1039 30.01 40.78 -56.55
C ASP A 1039 31.50 40.62 -56.22
N ILE A 1040 32.27 41.69 -56.43
CA ILE A 1040 33.67 41.78 -55.98
C ILE A 1040 33.71 42.75 -54.81
N LEU A 1041 33.99 42.26 -53.61
CA LEU A 1041 33.81 43.02 -52.37
C LEU A 1041 35.09 43.04 -51.51
N ALA A 1042 35.62 44.23 -51.25
CA ALA A 1042 36.62 44.46 -50.21
C ALA A 1042 35.98 45.25 -49.06
N VAL A 1043 35.86 44.64 -47.88
CA VAL A 1043 35.24 45.28 -46.70
C VAL A 1043 36.15 45.21 -45.48
N ALA A 1044 35.98 46.15 -44.55
CA ALA A 1044 36.65 46.14 -43.23
C ALA A 1044 38.18 45.90 -43.30
N THR A 1045 38.90 46.62 -44.17
CA THR A 1045 40.36 46.51 -44.42
C THR A 1045 40.83 45.32 -45.27
N GLY A 1046 39.89 44.57 -45.87
CA GLY A 1046 40.22 43.49 -46.81
C GLY A 1046 40.78 44.00 -48.13
N THR A 1047 41.53 43.15 -48.84
CA THR A 1047 42.10 43.48 -50.16
C THR A 1047 41.73 42.43 -51.22
N VAL A 1048 41.11 42.84 -52.31
CA VAL A 1048 40.94 42.00 -53.52
C VAL A 1048 41.81 42.57 -54.64
N SER A 1049 42.69 41.77 -55.26
CA SER A 1049 43.67 42.28 -56.24
C SER A 1049 43.75 41.44 -57.51
N PHE A 1050 43.75 42.15 -58.66
CA PHE A 1050 43.84 41.58 -60.01
C PHE A 1050 44.99 42.23 -60.81
N PRO A 1051 46.27 41.93 -60.51
CA PRO A 1051 47.43 42.62 -61.07
C PRO A 1051 47.60 42.55 -62.59
N SER A 1052 47.09 41.50 -63.23
CA SER A 1052 47.25 41.24 -64.67
C SER A 1052 45.96 41.39 -65.48
N LEU A 1053 44.84 41.76 -64.84
CA LEU A 1053 43.52 41.76 -65.49
C LEU A 1053 43.41 42.93 -66.48
N THR A 1054 43.24 42.61 -67.76
CA THR A 1054 43.19 43.60 -68.84
C THR A 1054 41.78 43.87 -69.35
N ASN A 1055 40.88 42.88 -69.24
CA ASN A 1055 39.54 42.92 -69.81
C ASN A 1055 38.51 42.37 -68.83
N ILE A 1056 37.39 43.08 -68.71
CA ILE A 1056 36.15 42.63 -68.08
C ILE A 1056 35.02 42.72 -69.11
N THR A 1057 34.26 41.64 -69.26
CA THR A 1057 33.11 41.57 -70.16
C THR A 1057 31.88 41.03 -69.42
N VAL A 1058 30.76 41.75 -69.43
CA VAL A 1058 29.46 41.20 -69.03
C VAL A 1058 28.67 40.91 -70.30
N ASN A 1059 28.36 39.63 -70.53
CA ASN A 1059 27.75 39.16 -71.76
C ASN A 1059 26.23 39.35 -71.75
N ASP A 1060 25.69 39.82 -72.88
CA ASP A 1060 24.25 39.98 -73.09
C ASP A 1060 23.57 38.65 -73.46
N SER A 1061 22.31 38.47 -73.07
CA SER A 1061 21.47 37.39 -73.58
C SER A 1061 20.09 37.91 -74.00
N ALA A 1062 19.38 37.15 -74.83
CA ALA A 1062 18.02 37.51 -75.23
C ALA A 1062 16.97 37.45 -74.08
N SER A 1063 17.35 37.02 -72.87
CA SER A 1063 16.48 36.89 -71.68
C SER A 1063 16.43 38.20 -70.86
N PRO A 1064 15.25 38.62 -70.31
CA PRO A 1064 15.10 39.86 -69.54
C PRO A 1064 15.71 39.85 -68.12
N ASP A 1065 16.45 38.80 -67.75
CA ASP A 1065 16.98 38.64 -66.40
C ASP A 1065 18.27 39.44 -66.15
N ILE A 1066 18.38 39.97 -64.92
CA ILE A 1066 19.44 40.86 -64.43
C ILE A 1066 20.82 40.20 -64.56
N ARG A 1067 21.74 40.81 -65.31
CA ARG A 1067 23.18 40.55 -65.19
C ARG A 1067 23.94 41.83 -64.94
N ASN A 1068 24.86 41.76 -64.00
CA ASN A 1068 25.76 42.86 -63.70
C ASN A 1068 26.98 42.36 -62.91
N LEU A 1069 28.05 43.14 -62.98
CA LEU A 1069 29.19 43.03 -62.09
C LEU A 1069 29.21 44.24 -61.16
N ASP A 1070 29.13 44.01 -59.85
CA ASP A 1070 29.28 45.06 -58.85
C ASP A 1070 30.62 44.94 -58.13
N VAL A 1071 31.44 45.97 -58.28
CA VAL A 1071 32.72 46.08 -57.57
C VAL A 1071 32.55 47.07 -56.44
N THR A 1072 32.80 46.65 -55.21
CA THR A 1072 32.66 47.52 -54.03
C THR A 1072 33.91 47.44 -53.14
N ALA A 1073 34.48 48.59 -52.82
CA ALA A 1073 35.41 48.74 -51.71
C ALA A 1073 34.75 49.59 -50.63
N ASP A 1074 34.57 49.04 -49.43
CA ASP A 1074 33.86 49.67 -48.32
C ASP A 1074 34.69 49.67 -47.04
N ALA A 1075 34.81 50.84 -46.41
CA ALA A 1075 35.60 51.17 -45.21
C ALA A 1075 37.09 51.54 -45.45
N PRO A 1076 37.71 52.32 -44.53
CA PRO A 1076 39.09 52.76 -44.68
C PRO A 1076 40.07 51.58 -44.72
N GLY A 1077 40.94 51.54 -45.73
CA GLY A 1077 41.94 50.47 -45.89
C GLY A 1077 41.43 49.26 -46.69
N SER A 1078 40.13 49.21 -47.02
CA SER A 1078 39.62 48.24 -47.98
C SER A 1078 40.03 48.61 -49.40
N LEU A 1079 40.56 47.65 -50.16
CA LEU A 1079 41.12 47.87 -51.50
C LEU A 1079 40.61 46.83 -52.49
N VAL A 1080 40.05 47.29 -53.63
CA VAL A 1080 39.95 46.47 -54.84
C VAL A 1080 40.93 47.04 -55.88
N ASP A 1081 41.90 46.26 -56.35
CA ASP A 1081 43.02 46.74 -57.18
C ASP A 1081 43.02 46.17 -58.61
N PHE A 1082 42.92 47.05 -59.62
CA PHE A 1082 42.96 46.74 -61.05
C PHE A 1082 44.02 47.58 -61.78
N PRO A 1083 45.33 47.37 -61.58
CA PRO A 1083 46.37 48.30 -62.02
C PRO A 1083 46.57 48.39 -63.55
N VAL A 1084 46.11 47.40 -64.32
CA VAL A 1084 46.33 47.31 -65.79
C VAL A 1084 45.04 47.11 -66.60
N LEU A 1085 43.87 47.27 -65.98
CA LEU A 1085 42.57 47.09 -66.63
C LEU A 1085 42.37 48.09 -67.77
N SER A 1086 42.19 47.59 -68.99
CA SER A 1086 42.10 48.42 -70.20
C SER A 1086 40.65 48.60 -70.67
N THR A 1087 39.80 47.59 -70.49
CA THR A 1087 38.39 47.62 -70.86
C THR A 1087 37.49 46.99 -69.80
N PHE A 1088 36.36 47.63 -69.50
CA PHE A 1088 35.23 47.03 -68.76
C PHE A 1088 33.96 47.30 -69.57
N ARG A 1089 33.46 46.28 -70.26
CA ARG A 1089 32.27 46.39 -71.12
C ARG A 1089 31.14 45.55 -70.59
N ASP A 1090 30.07 46.22 -70.23
CA ASP A 1090 28.79 45.61 -69.97
C ASP A 1090 27.91 45.74 -71.21
N PHE A 1091 27.60 44.59 -71.82
CA PHE A 1091 26.75 44.49 -73.00
C PHE A 1091 25.28 44.23 -72.64
N ASP A 1092 24.97 43.84 -71.40
CA ASP A 1092 23.59 43.73 -70.94
C ASP A 1092 22.97 45.13 -70.92
N THR A 1093 21.75 45.26 -71.44
CA THR A 1093 21.03 46.54 -71.52
C THR A 1093 19.92 46.66 -70.47
N SER A 1094 19.65 45.60 -69.72
CA SER A 1094 18.61 45.53 -68.69
C SER A 1094 19.06 46.14 -67.35
N THR A 1095 20.32 45.92 -66.97
CA THR A 1095 20.98 46.48 -65.78
C THR A 1095 22.40 46.94 -66.10
N ALA A 1096 22.92 47.89 -65.34
CA ALA A 1096 24.28 48.40 -65.52
C ALA A 1096 25.17 47.91 -64.37
N SER A 1097 26.35 47.43 -64.70
CA SER A 1097 27.43 47.11 -63.76
C SER A 1097 27.90 48.35 -62.99
N SER A 1098 28.47 48.17 -61.80
CA SER A 1098 28.87 49.27 -60.93
C SER A 1098 30.28 49.15 -60.34
N ILE A 1099 30.91 50.30 -60.10
CA ILE A 1099 32.12 50.45 -59.28
C ILE A 1099 31.82 51.43 -58.16
N SER A 1100 31.87 50.95 -56.92
CA SER A 1100 31.48 51.65 -55.70
C SER A 1100 32.66 51.81 -54.73
N GLN A 1101 32.92 53.05 -54.30
CA GLN A 1101 33.93 53.39 -53.29
C GLN A 1101 33.25 53.95 -52.05
N LEU A 1102 32.83 53.06 -51.13
CA LEU A 1102 32.02 53.44 -49.97
C LEU A 1102 32.91 53.67 -48.74
N ASN A 1103 32.51 54.61 -47.87
CA ASN A 1103 33.13 54.85 -46.55
C ASN A 1103 34.68 54.93 -46.55
N SER A 1104 35.30 55.55 -47.55
CA SER A 1104 36.77 55.66 -47.74
C SER A 1104 37.49 54.37 -48.19
N GLY A 1105 36.75 53.37 -48.67
CA GLY A 1105 37.31 52.27 -49.45
C GLY A 1105 37.84 52.74 -50.80
N VAL A 1106 38.79 51.99 -51.38
CA VAL A 1106 39.47 52.37 -52.62
C VAL A 1106 39.29 51.30 -53.68
N VAL A 1107 38.81 51.69 -54.86
CA VAL A 1107 38.90 50.86 -56.08
C VAL A 1107 39.93 51.51 -57.02
N ASN A 1108 41.09 50.87 -57.19
CA ASN A 1108 42.18 51.40 -58.01
C ASN A 1108 42.00 50.96 -59.48
N THR A 1109 41.83 51.91 -60.40
CA THR A 1109 41.73 51.67 -61.85
C THR A 1109 42.72 52.58 -62.60
N PRO A 1110 43.24 52.17 -63.78
CA PRO A 1110 44.30 52.90 -64.44
C PRO A 1110 43.75 54.09 -65.25
N PRO A 1111 44.57 55.15 -65.46
CA PRO A 1111 44.18 56.26 -66.31
C PRO A 1111 43.94 55.80 -67.76
N GLY A 1112 42.71 55.96 -68.25
CA GLY A 1112 42.35 55.59 -69.63
C GLY A 1112 41.53 54.29 -69.76
N LEU A 1113 41.03 53.72 -68.66
CA LEU A 1113 40.05 52.62 -68.68
C LEU A 1113 38.86 52.96 -69.59
N VAL A 1114 38.57 52.08 -70.56
CA VAL A 1114 37.41 52.21 -71.46
C VAL A 1114 36.24 51.46 -70.86
N THR A 1115 35.18 52.18 -70.47
CA THR A 1115 33.95 51.58 -69.93
C THR A 1115 32.79 51.63 -70.92
N GLN A 1116 31.89 50.65 -70.85
CA GLN A 1116 30.60 50.62 -71.55
C GLN A 1116 29.54 50.10 -70.57
N ASN A 1117 28.45 50.88 -70.38
CA ASN A 1117 27.36 50.57 -69.44
C ASN A 1117 27.79 50.26 -67.99
N VAL A 1118 28.78 51.01 -67.47
CA VAL A 1118 29.27 50.90 -66.08
C VAL A 1118 29.05 52.21 -65.31
N ILE A 1119 28.48 52.13 -64.10
CA ILE A 1119 28.20 53.27 -63.21
C ILE A 1119 29.31 53.39 -62.15
N PHE A 1120 29.80 54.61 -61.91
CA PHE A 1120 30.74 54.90 -60.82
C PHE A 1120 30.02 55.58 -59.66
N LEU A 1121 30.09 54.99 -58.46
CA LEU A 1121 29.44 55.46 -57.23
C LEU A 1121 30.53 55.80 -56.19
N PRO A 1122 30.79 57.09 -55.92
CA PRO A 1122 31.81 57.53 -54.98
C PRO A 1122 31.34 57.58 -53.51
#